data_AF-A0A969M6C0-F1
#
_entry.id   AF-A0A969M6C0-F1
#
_cell.length_a   1.000
_cell.length_b   1.000
_cell.length_c   1.000
_cell.angle_alpha   90.00
_cell.angle_beta   90.00
_cell.angle_gamma   90.00
#
_symmetry.space_group_name_H-M   'P 1'
#
loop_
_entity.id
_entity.type
_entity.pdbx_description
1 polymer ?
#
loop_
_entity_poly.entity_id
_entity_poly.type
_entity_poly.pdbx_seq_one_letter_code
_entity_poly.pdbx_strand_id
1 'polypeptide(L)'
;MPAHVHAYALFARAASQFLLRSIQETGADGTTLPETTFNYSTSTPGWASNYTFKPPVPLASGSYGNGTGFVDLDGDGYPDLVRAVEWPGTITFTSQAWLNRPTGWVLEPDFALPLPNARYEGKDHGGRFVDLNGDGRVDFVYGFKKGSSTVIASYLNTGLGWQRSPQWDLPTYITRWGADDDDMRTRSLIDINGDGRVDFLYRNGTGETIEDVGAWLNTGSGWAASEAYKPKLVQSWDKSAIFVDVNGDGLPDQVSNQNGGYSQYGVVLNTGSGWNVLPSGSTQYNAYMPPRLMSRYETPSLSDNYLEFYAVEVTDVNGDGLSDLVYGEEKTTPGRATYLNTGKGWLYSSRYTLATYLGKNGANYGAALLDLNADGLVDLCRREGLPGNENTAVYHNNGTSFSSVAAAYNVPFRLDRSKGSEYRRSGSEIVDLNADGVPDQVWSRYADGSSEASGASFNTARPHNLLTSVTNGFGVSATITYAPLTARDSLGKLRIFTPADDPLTATANDVSRVIGPMLVVDKVSHEDGAGGSYLALYTYGGLRAHRIYGSLGFERTSVTDSRTNIVSTTVYSQTYPFVGMPVQSTTKSAGGGAGSVTLSESNTTYDVKYFNSGKTRMVFATTSSSTSRDLDGSVTAQSTTTTQREGFEAFDAYGNSLYLKVDTGEGYSKETVNTYTNTVDASPGFLTPCA
;
A
#
# COMPACT_ATOMS: atom_id res chain seq x y z
N MET A 1 4.18 -48.11 -1.30
CA MET A 1 3.07 -47.27 -1.82
C MET A 1 3.33 -47.05 -3.31
N PRO A 2 2.32 -47.09 -4.19
CA PRO A 2 2.53 -46.71 -5.59
C PRO A 2 2.93 -45.24 -5.61
N ALA A 3 4.02 -44.91 -6.31
CA ALA A 3 4.42 -43.53 -6.51
C ALA A 3 3.44 -42.89 -7.51
N HIS A 4 2.68 -41.90 -7.05
CA HIS A 4 1.88 -41.05 -7.93
C HIS A 4 2.77 -39.94 -8.47
N VAL A 5 2.68 -39.65 -9.77
CA VAL A 5 3.37 -38.50 -10.37
C VAL A 5 2.32 -37.43 -10.64
N HIS A 6 2.53 -36.25 -10.08
CA HIS A 6 1.70 -35.08 -10.34
C HIS A 6 2.32 -34.33 -11.53
N ALA A 7 1.56 -34.18 -12.61
CA ALA A 7 1.94 -33.36 -13.74
C ALA A 7 1.30 -31.97 -13.60
N TYR A 8 2.13 -30.93 -13.67
CA TYR A 8 1.69 -29.53 -13.58
C TYR A 8 1.87 -28.87 -14.94
N ALA A 9 0.80 -28.32 -15.50
CA ALA A 9 0.86 -27.53 -16.72
C ALA A 9 0.84 -26.03 -16.36
N LEU A 10 1.96 -25.37 -16.58
CA LEU A 10 2.09 -23.92 -16.46
C LEU A 10 1.91 -23.29 -17.86
N PHE A 11 1.25 -22.15 -17.92
CA PHE A 11 1.29 -21.30 -19.12
C PHE A 11 1.93 -19.96 -18.76
N ALA A 12 2.94 -19.57 -19.53
CA ALA A 12 3.57 -18.26 -19.43
C ALA A 12 2.74 -17.26 -20.23
N ARG A 13 2.13 -16.29 -19.54
CA ARG A 13 1.40 -15.20 -20.21
C ARG A 13 2.33 -14.03 -20.53
N ALA A 14 3.37 -13.85 -19.72
CA ALA A 14 4.55 -13.05 -20.00
C ALA A 14 5.79 -13.78 -19.45
N ALA A 15 7.00 -13.34 -19.81
CA ALA A 15 8.21 -14.10 -19.52
C ALA A 15 8.64 -14.13 -18.03
N SER A 16 7.89 -13.47 -17.13
CA SER A 16 8.09 -13.51 -15.68
C SER A 16 6.84 -13.88 -14.85
N GLN A 17 5.67 -14.08 -15.47
CA GLN A 17 4.43 -14.47 -14.78
C GLN A 17 3.89 -15.79 -15.33
N PHE A 18 3.93 -16.83 -14.50
CA PHE A 18 3.39 -18.16 -14.80
C PHE A 18 2.08 -18.36 -14.04
N LEU A 19 1.01 -18.65 -14.76
CA LEU A 19 -0.26 -19.05 -14.18
C LEU A 19 -0.42 -20.56 -14.31
N LEU A 20 -0.84 -21.21 -13.23
CA LEU A 20 -1.13 -22.64 -13.24
C LEU A 20 -2.38 -22.88 -14.07
N ARG A 21 -2.26 -23.57 -15.21
CA ARG A 21 -3.39 -23.80 -16.11
C ARG A 21 -4.13 -25.08 -15.78
N SER A 22 -3.40 -26.14 -15.44
CA SER A 22 -4.00 -27.39 -15.00
C SER A 22 -3.10 -28.24 -14.11
N ILE A 23 -3.74 -29.09 -13.33
CA ILE A 23 -3.13 -30.19 -12.58
C ILE A 23 -3.73 -31.49 -13.11
N GLN A 24 -2.85 -32.45 -13.42
CA GLN A 24 -3.25 -33.79 -13.84
C GLN A 24 -2.49 -34.84 -13.03
N GLU A 25 -3.24 -35.83 -12.54
CA GLU A 25 -2.65 -36.98 -11.85
C GLU A 25 -2.39 -38.11 -12.84
N THR A 26 -1.18 -38.67 -12.77
CA THR A 26 -0.76 -39.80 -13.61
C THR A 26 -0.32 -40.96 -12.74
N GLY A 27 -0.93 -42.12 -12.94
CA GLY A 27 -0.51 -43.38 -12.35
C GLY A 27 0.85 -43.83 -12.88
N ALA A 28 1.54 -44.67 -12.12
CA ALA A 28 2.84 -45.23 -12.54
C ALA A 28 2.73 -46.10 -13.81
N ASP A 29 1.53 -46.53 -14.18
CA ASP A 29 1.17 -47.23 -15.41
C ASP A 29 0.96 -46.30 -16.62
N GLY A 30 1.06 -44.98 -16.43
CA GLY A 30 0.80 -43.97 -17.45
C GLY A 30 -0.67 -43.60 -17.61
N THR A 31 -1.57 -44.19 -16.82
CA THR A 31 -3.00 -43.84 -16.82
C THR A 31 -3.17 -42.45 -16.20
N THR A 32 -3.90 -41.56 -16.87
CA THR A 32 -4.14 -40.19 -16.38
C THR A 32 -5.58 -40.03 -15.90
N LEU A 33 -5.76 -39.30 -14.80
CA LEU A 33 -7.07 -38.76 -14.46
C LEU A 33 -7.38 -37.53 -15.34
N PRO A 34 -8.65 -37.20 -15.56
CA PRO A 34 -9.01 -35.94 -16.21
C PRO A 34 -8.43 -34.73 -15.44
N GLU A 35 -8.03 -33.71 -16.18
CA GLU A 35 -7.35 -32.54 -15.61
C GLU A 35 -8.28 -31.64 -14.80
N THR A 36 -7.77 -31.07 -13.72
CA THR A 36 -8.39 -29.88 -13.09
C THR A 36 -7.80 -28.65 -13.75
N THR A 37 -8.65 -27.79 -14.30
CA THR A 37 -8.25 -26.58 -15.05
C THR A 37 -8.56 -25.31 -14.27
N PHE A 38 -7.76 -24.28 -14.51
CA PHE A 38 -7.86 -22.97 -13.87
C PHE A 38 -7.94 -21.87 -14.92
N ASN A 39 -8.88 -20.94 -14.75
CA ASN A 39 -9.03 -19.77 -15.60
C ASN A 39 -8.82 -18.50 -14.79
N TYR A 40 -8.25 -17.47 -15.41
CA TYR A 40 -7.88 -16.23 -14.75
C TYR A 40 -8.47 -15.00 -15.45
N SER A 41 -8.62 -13.91 -14.70
CA SER A 41 -9.10 -12.65 -15.24
C SER A 41 -8.13 -12.07 -16.27
N THR A 42 -8.70 -11.35 -17.22
CA THR A 42 -7.97 -10.55 -18.19
C THR A 42 -8.37 -9.09 -18.03
N SER A 43 -7.41 -8.17 -18.13
CA SER A 43 -7.72 -6.75 -18.15
C SER A 43 -8.27 -6.39 -19.54
N THR A 44 -9.33 -5.57 -19.56
CA THR A 44 -9.84 -4.96 -20.79
C THR A 44 -9.46 -3.48 -20.76
N PRO A 45 -8.75 -2.96 -21.78
CA PRO A 45 -8.40 -1.55 -21.82
C PRO A 45 -9.64 -0.66 -21.81
N GLY A 46 -9.54 0.49 -21.15
CA GLY A 46 -10.42 1.59 -21.48
C GLY A 46 -10.43 2.71 -20.46
N TRP A 47 -11.03 3.81 -20.89
CA TRP A 47 -11.34 4.96 -20.07
C TRP A 47 -12.80 5.35 -20.32
N ALA A 48 -13.56 5.54 -19.25
CA ALA A 48 -14.94 6.00 -19.30
C ALA A 48 -15.02 7.42 -18.74
N SER A 49 -15.34 8.40 -19.58
CA SER A 49 -15.52 9.78 -19.10
C SER A 49 -16.68 9.87 -18.13
N ASN A 50 -16.46 10.54 -17.00
CA ASN A 50 -17.46 10.76 -15.97
C ASN A 50 -17.38 12.20 -15.45
N TYR A 51 -18.08 13.10 -16.12
CA TYR A 51 -18.06 14.54 -15.80
C TYR A 51 -18.77 14.90 -14.49
N THR A 52 -19.48 13.96 -13.85
CA THR A 52 -20.02 14.14 -12.48
C THR A 52 -18.89 14.33 -11.48
N PHE A 53 -17.74 13.70 -11.71
CA PHE A 53 -16.56 13.76 -10.85
C PHE A 53 -15.51 14.78 -11.33
N LYS A 54 -15.85 15.65 -12.29
CA LYS A 54 -15.00 16.80 -12.59
C LYS A 54 -14.76 17.61 -11.31
N PRO A 55 -13.56 18.20 -11.13
CA PRO A 55 -13.26 18.88 -9.89
C PRO A 55 -14.17 20.12 -9.73
N PRO A 56 -14.74 20.36 -8.54
CA PRO A 56 -15.64 21.50 -8.27
C PRO A 56 -14.92 22.86 -8.33
N VAL A 57 -13.59 22.84 -8.28
CA VAL A 57 -12.70 24.01 -8.44
C VAL A 57 -11.55 23.66 -9.38
N PRO A 58 -10.94 24.64 -10.08
CA PRO A 58 -9.75 24.39 -10.87
C PRO A 58 -8.61 23.82 -10.02
N LEU A 59 -7.94 22.77 -10.49
CA LEU A 59 -6.76 22.17 -9.84
C LEU A 59 -5.51 23.05 -10.06
N ALA A 60 -5.51 23.84 -11.12
CA ALA A 60 -4.48 24.81 -11.44
C ALA A 60 -5.09 26.15 -11.86
N SER A 61 -4.43 27.25 -11.52
CA SER A 61 -4.75 28.62 -11.94
C SER A 61 -3.66 29.12 -12.88
N GLY A 62 -3.92 29.11 -14.18
CA GLY A 62 -2.92 29.45 -15.19
C GLY A 62 -1.77 28.44 -15.25
N SER A 63 -0.57 28.86 -14.81
CA SER A 63 0.64 28.01 -14.78
C SER A 63 0.88 27.32 -13.43
N TYR A 64 0.06 27.62 -12.44
CA TYR A 64 0.36 27.41 -11.03
C TYR A 64 -0.64 26.49 -10.35
N GLY A 65 -0.18 25.71 -9.37
CA GLY A 65 -1.09 24.91 -8.53
C GLY A 65 -2.07 25.80 -7.77
N ASN A 66 -3.30 25.33 -7.56
CA ASN A 66 -4.36 26.11 -6.91
C ASN A 66 -4.59 25.71 -5.44
N GLY A 67 -3.55 25.18 -4.77
CA GLY A 67 -3.65 24.68 -3.39
C GLY A 67 -4.58 23.49 -3.23
N THR A 68 -4.78 22.71 -4.29
CA THR A 68 -5.64 21.52 -4.27
C THR A 68 -4.86 20.28 -3.87
N GLY A 69 -5.52 19.33 -3.21
CA GLY A 69 -4.97 18.01 -2.90
C GLY A 69 -6.08 16.97 -2.75
N PHE A 70 -5.76 15.72 -3.09
CA PHE A 70 -6.67 14.59 -2.91
C PHE A 70 -6.24 13.76 -1.71
N VAL A 71 -7.17 13.49 -0.79
CA VAL A 71 -6.92 12.75 0.45
C VAL A 71 -8.23 12.24 1.02
N ASP A 72 -8.28 11.03 1.58
CA ASP A 72 -9.48 10.51 2.27
C ASP A 72 -9.64 11.19 3.64
N LEU A 73 -10.58 12.14 3.74
CA LEU A 73 -10.78 12.99 4.91
C LEU A 73 -11.74 12.35 5.92
N ASP A 74 -12.79 11.68 5.46
CA ASP A 74 -13.78 11.06 6.34
C ASP A 74 -13.49 9.58 6.66
N GLY A 75 -12.46 9.01 6.04
CA GLY A 75 -12.02 7.63 6.25
C GLY A 75 -12.98 6.63 5.62
N ASP A 76 -13.64 6.98 4.51
CA ASP A 76 -14.59 6.11 3.81
C ASP A 76 -13.95 5.30 2.67
N GLY A 77 -12.65 5.48 2.43
CA GLY A 77 -11.85 4.83 1.40
C GLY A 77 -11.92 5.51 0.03
N TYR A 78 -12.64 6.62 -0.13
CA TYR A 78 -12.64 7.42 -1.35
C TYR A 78 -11.73 8.65 -1.15
N PRO A 79 -10.95 9.04 -2.17
CA PRO A 79 -10.16 10.25 -2.07
C PRO A 79 -11.06 11.49 -2.19
N ASP A 80 -11.00 12.36 -1.19
CA ASP A 80 -11.71 13.64 -1.14
C ASP A 80 -10.84 14.78 -1.69
N LEU A 81 -11.44 15.93 -1.97
CA LEU A 81 -10.73 17.10 -2.49
C LEU A 81 -10.67 18.21 -1.45
N VAL A 82 -9.48 18.73 -1.18
CA VAL A 82 -9.28 19.98 -0.43
C VAL A 82 -8.75 21.07 -1.35
N ARG A 83 -9.02 22.33 -0.98
CA ARG A 83 -8.38 23.52 -1.55
C ARG A 83 -8.06 24.52 -0.45
N ALA A 84 -6.81 24.97 -0.32
CA ALA A 84 -6.42 25.97 0.68
C ALA A 84 -5.33 26.95 0.20
N VAL A 85 -5.71 28.08 -0.40
CA VAL A 85 -4.74 29.00 -1.06
C VAL A 85 -4.73 30.41 -0.48
N GLU A 86 -3.54 30.92 -0.15
CA GLU A 86 -3.31 32.33 0.22
C GLU A 86 -3.17 33.21 -1.04
N TRP A 87 -3.95 34.29 -1.14
CA TRP A 87 -3.94 35.20 -2.30
C TRP A 87 -3.00 36.40 -2.12
N PRO A 88 -2.41 36.95 -3.20
CA PRO A 88 -1.43 38.04 -3.12
C PRO A 88 -2.03 39.29 -2.49
N GLY A 89 -1.23 39.97 -1.68
CA GLY A 89 -1.63 41.27 -1.13
C GLY A 89 -2.79 41.21 -0.14
N THR A 90 -3.20 40.02 0.29
CA THR A 90 -4.23 39.82 1.33
C THR A 90 -3.67 39.02 2.49
N ILE A 91 -4.30 39.11 3.67
CA ILE A 91 -4.04 38.24 4.83
C ILE A 91 -5.04 37.08 4.92
N THR A 92 -5.88 36.92 3.91
CA THR A 92 -6.97 35.94 3.85
C THR A 92 -6.62 34.85 2.86
N PHE A 93 -6.95 33.61 3.20
CA PHE A 93 -6.84 32.47 2.28
C PHE A 93 -8.24 31.91 2.01
N THR A 94 -8.39 31.24 0.87
CA THR A 94 -9.61 30.48 0.57
C THR A 94 -9.39 29.04 1.00
N SER A 95 -10.27 28.49 1.84
CA SER A 95 -10.23 27.09 2.28
C SER A 95 -11.58 26.41 2.10
N GLN A 96 -11.60 25.27 1.41
CA GLN A 96 -12.79 24.47 1.11
C GLN A 96 -12.42 22.99 1.03
N ALA A 97 -13.37 22.11 1.37
CA ALA A 97 -13.23 20.67 1.19
C ALA A 97 -14.51 20.09 0.59
N TRP A 98 -14.37 19.02 -0.20
CA TRP A 98 -15.45 18.29 -0.82
C TRP A 98 -15.25 16.80 -0.64
N LEU A 99 -16.24 16.14 -0.06
CA LEU A 99 -16.26 14.69 0.07
C LEU A 99 -16.66 14.04 -1.24
N ASN A 100 -15.94 13.00 -1.62
CA ASN A 100 -16.19 12.21 -2.81
C ASN A 100 -17.24 11.13 -2.50
N ARG A 101 -18.46 11.31 -3.02
CA ARG A 101 -19.54 10.35 -2.83
C ARG A 101 -19.81 9.57 -4.13
N PRO A 102 -20.49 8.41 -4.07
CA PRO A 102 -20.88 7.68 -5.28
C PRO A 102 -21.70 8.49 -6.30
N THR A 103 -22.36 9.55 -5.84
CA THR A 103 -23.14 10.48 -6.66
C THR A 103 -22.37 11.72 -7.11
N GLY A 104 -21.10 11.88 -6.73
CA GLY A 104 -20.24 13.03 -7.02
C GLY A 104 -19.81 13.82 -5.78
N TRP A 105 -19.21 14.98 -6.01
CA TRP A 105 -18.65 15.86 -4.98
C TRP A 105 -19.71 16.53 -4.10
N VAL A 106 -19.54 16.47 -2.77
CA VAL A 106 -20.37 17.17 -1.79
C VAL A 106 -19.50 18.12 -0.97
N LEU A 107 -19.82 19.42 -0.96
CA LEU A 107 -19.08 20.40 -0.16
C LEU A 107 -19.24 20.08 1.34
N GLU A 108 -18.13 19.98 2.06
CA GLU A 108 -18.11 19.73 3.50
C GLU A 108 -17.19 20.74 4.21
N PRO A 109 -17.75 21.86 4.71
CA PRO A 109 -16.96 22.91 5.34
C PRO A 109 -16.19 22.47 6.59
N ASP A 110 -16.65 21.46 7.31
CA ASP A 110 -16.01 21.01 8.55
C ASP A 110 -14.62 20.37 8.30
N PHE A 111 -14.38 19.89 7.07
CA PHE A 111 -13.06 19.41 6.63
C PHE A 111 -12.22 20.46 5.90
N ALA A 112 -12.69 21.71 5.76
CA ALA A 112 -11.86 22.78 5.19
C ALA A 112 -10.59 22.98 6.04
N LEU A 113 -9.43 23.09 5.38
CA LEU A 113 -8.15 23.16 6.08
C LEU A 113 -8.06 24.42 6.97
N PRO A 114 -7.59 24.31 8.22
CA PRO A 114 -7.46 25.44 9.13
C PRO A 114 -6.40 26.48 8.71
N LEU A 115 -5.47 26.09 7.83
CA LEU A 115 -4.38 26.93 7.32
C LEU A 115 -4.17 26.65 5.82
N PRO A 116 -3.61 27.60 5.05
CA PRO A 116 -3.32 27.41 3.64
C PRO A 116 -2.30 26.30 3.40
N ASN A 117 -2.43 25.56 2.30
CA ASN A 117 -1.44 24.58 1.84
C ASN A 117 -0.63 25.08 0.64
N ALA A 118 -1.04 26.18 -0.01
CA ALA A 118 -0.28 26.82 -1.09
C ALA A 118 -0.41 28.35 -1.12
N ARG A 119 0.60 29.01 -1.72
CA ARG A 119 0.59 30.44 -2.06
C ARG A 119 -0.06 30.62 -3.41
N TYR A 120 -0.46 31.84 -3.70
CA TYR A 120 -0.52 32.31 -5.08
C TYR A 120 0.79 31.99 -5.80
N GLU A 121 0.68 31.58 -7.06
CA GLU A 121 1.76 30.95 -7.84
C GLU A 121 2.08 29.49 -7.46
N GLY A 122 1.25 28.85 -6.63
CA GLY A 122 1.31 27.41 -6.38
C GLY A 122 2.53 26.97 -5.58
N LYS A 123 3.23 27.91 -4.92
CA LYS A 123 4.37 27.62 -4.05
C LYS A 123 3.92 26.98 -2.75
N ASP A 124 4.75 26.12 -2.20
CA ASP A 124 4.48 25.43 -0.93
C ASP A 124 4.25 26.40 0.24
N HIS A 125 3.28 26.08 1.11
CA HIS A 125 3.00 26.73 2.39
C HIS A 125 3.38 25.89 3.61
N GLY A 126 3.89 24.69 3.41
CA GLY A 126 4.38 23.82 4.49
C GLY A 126 3.25 23.08 5.18
N GLY A 127 2.09 22.95 4.52
CA GLY A 127 1.04 22.02 4.93
C GLY A 127 1.38 20.60 4.46
N ARG A 128 1.19 19.59 5.32
CA ARG A 128 1.36 18.17 4.99
C ARG A 128 0.22 17.37 5.63
N PHE A 129 -0.15 16.30 4.95
CA PHE A 129 -1.11 15.31 5.40
C PHE A 129 -0.37 14.08 5.90
N VAL A 130 -0.61 13.66 7.14
CA VAL A 130 0.01 12.47 7.73
C VAL A 130 -0.78 12.01 8.95
N ASP A 131 -0.85 10.70 9.22
CA ASP A 131 -1.38 10.18 10.49
C ASP A 131 -0.32 10.36 11.60
N LEU A 132 -0.54 11.29 12.54
CA LEU A 132 0.41 11.62 13.61
C LEU A 132 0.22 10.73 14.83
N ASN A 133 -1.03 10.36 15.14
CA ASN A 133 -1.40 9.67 16.36
C ASN A 133 -1.56 8.15 16.17
N GLY A 134 -1.57 7.66 14.93
CA GLY A 134 -1.71 6.26 14.56
C GLY A 134 -3.15 5.76 14.50
N ASP A 135 -4.15 6.64 14.43
CA ASP A 135 -5.57 6.25 14.46
C ASP A 135 -6.14 5.81 13.09
N GLY A 136 -5.32 5.88 12.04
CA GLY A 136 -5.67 5.52 10.66
C GLY A 136 -6.42 6.61 9.92
N ARG A 137 -6.60 7.80 10.49
CA ARG A 137 -7.10 9.00 9.80
C ARG A 137 -5.94 9.91 9.47
N VAL A 138 -6.11 10.67 8.40
CA VAL A 138 -5.09 11.62 7.98
C VAL A 138 -5.16 12.89 8.82
N ASP A 139 -4.07 13.27 9.48
CA ASP A 139 -3.95 14.53 10.21
C ASP A 139 -3.33 15.62 9.32
N PHE A 140 -3.38 16.88 9.76
CA PHE A 140 -2.82 18.02 9.05
C PHE A 140 -1.77 18.73 9.91
N VAL A 141 -0.53 18.79 9.42
CA VAL A 141 0.55 19.57 10.03
C VAL A 141 0.95 20.74 9.15
N TYR A 142 1.29 21.85 9.79
CA TYR A 142 1.67 23.08 9.14
C TYR A 142 2.91 23.68 9.79
N GLY A 143 3.87 24.12 8.98
CA GLY A 143 5.04 24.86 9.43
C GLY A 143 5.55 25.82 8.37
N PHE A 144 5.36 27.13 8.58
CA PHE A 144 5.75 28.17 7.62
C PHE A 144 6.51 29.33 8.28
N LYS A 145 7.68 29.68 7.73
CA LYS A 145 8.46 30.85 8.15
C LYS A 145 8.40 31.99 7.13
N LYS A 146 7.95 33.18 7.53
CA LYS A 146 7.92 34.41 6.72
C LYS A 146 8.69 35.52 7.43
N GLY A 147 9.89 35.84 6.92
CA GLY A 147 10.80 36.76 7.61
C GLY A 147 11.21 36.21 8.98
N SER A 148 10.99 37.00 10.04
CA SER A 148 11.22 36.59 11.43
C SER A 148 10.04 35.85 12.08
N SER A 149 8.88 35.79 11.41
CA SER A 149 7.69 35.12 11.93
C SER A 149 7.63 33.67 11.47
N THR A 150 7.39 32.76 12.39
CA THR A 150 7.15 31.34 12.11
C THR A 150 5.80 30.94 12.66
N VAL A 151 5.00 30.26 11.85
CA VAL A 151 3.70 29.70 12.24
C VAL A 151 3.79 28.18 12.15
N ILE A 152 3.52 27.51 13.27
CA ILE A 152 3.49 26.05 13.37
C ILE A 152 2.16 25.66 14.01
N ALA A 153 1.50 24.67 13.41
CA ALA A 153 0.29 24.11 13.97
C ALA A 153 0.00 22.71 13.43
N SER A 154 -0.37 21.81 14.34
CA SER A 154 -0.87 20.47 14.00
C SER A 154 -2.33 20.29 14.39
N TYR A 155 -3.10 19.61 13.54
CA TYR A 155 -4.53 19.37 13.71
C TYR A 155 -4.84 17.90 13.48
N LEU A 156 -5.45 17.26 14.46
CA LEU A 156 -5.91 15.88 14.35
C LEU A 156 -7.25 15.82 13.63
N ASN A 157 -7.44 14.82 12.79
CA ASN A 157 -8.70 14.56 12.13
C ASN A 157 -9.58 13.65 12.99
N THR A 158 -10.72 14.18 13.42
CA THR A 158 -11.64 13.48 14.33
C THR A 158 -12.68 12.62 13.60
N GLY A 159 -12.68 12.63 12.27
CA GLY A 159 -13.78 12.13 11.43
C GLY A 159 -14.99 13.09 11.38
N LEU A 160 -14.95 14.21 12.11
CA LEU A 160 -15.94 15.30 12.09
C LEU A 160 -15.26 16.65 11.79
N GLY A 161 -14.06 16.62 11.22
CA GLY A 161 -13.22 17.80 10.99
C GLY A 161 -11.99 17.88 11.90
N TRP A 162 -11.37 19.06 11.90
CA TRP A 162 -10.03 19.30 12.44
C TRP A 162 -10.01 19.77 13.89
N GLN A 163 -9.26 19.09 14.76
CA GLN A 163 -9.02 19.49 16.14
C GLN A 163 -7.56 19.92 16.34
N ARG A 164 -7.33 21.17 16.76
CA ARG A 164 -5.98 21.66 17.07
C ARG A 164 -5.32 20.84 18.18
N SER A 165 -4.09 20.38 17.95
CA SER A 165 -3.34 19.54 18.89
C SER A 165 -1.89 20.03 19.06
N PRO A 166 -1.63 20.98 19.99
CA PRO A 166 -0.31 21.59 20.16
C PRO A 166 0.81 20.62 20.54
N GLN A 167 0.47 19.49 21.18
CA GLN A 167 1.44 18.44 21.51
C GLN A 167 2.14 17.86 20.27
N TRP A 168 1.49 17.94 19.10
CA TRP A 168 1.98 17.44 17.83
C TRP A 168 2.62 18.53 16.96
N ASP A 169 2.75 19.76 17.47
CA ASP A 169 3.40 20.84 16.73
C ASP A 169 4.81 20.46 16.33
N LEU A 170 5.13 20.72 15.06
CA LEU A 170 6.46 20.46 14.57
C LEU A 170 7.49 21.32 15.34
N PRO A 171 8.67 20.80 15.65
CA PRO A 171 9.70 21.57 16.35
C PRO A 171 10.26 22.76 15.54
N THR A 172 10.09 22.74 14.22
CA THR A 172 10.46 23.84 13.32
C THR A 172 9.53 23.88 12.09
N TYR A 173 9.67 24.91 11.26
CA TYR A 173 8.91 25.06 10.02
C TYR A 173 9.28 23.99 8.98
N ILE A 174 8.30 23.63 8.14
CA ILE A 174 8.49 22.81 6.95
C ILE A 174 8.98 23.68 5.81
N THR A 175 8.33 24.81 5.51
CA THR A 175 8.76 25.70 4.43
C THR A 175 8.89 27.15 4.86
N ARG A 176 9.43 27.99 3.97
CA ARG A 176 9.59 29.41 4.22
C ARG A 176 9.30 30.27 3.00
N TRP A 177 9.03 31.54 3.26
CA TRP A 177 8.91 32.55 2.23
C TRP A 177 10.21 32.69 1.45
N GLY A 178 10.10 32.79 0.12
CA GLY A 178 11.24 32.91 -0.79
C GLY A 178 12.05 31.63 -1.01
N ALA A 179 11.70 30.50 -0.38
CA ALA A 179 12.23 29.21 -0.82
C ALA A 179 11.56 28.79 -2.14
N ASP A 180 12.36 28.27 -3.06
CA ASP A 180 11.86 27.52 -4.21
C ASP A 180 11.40 26.12 -3.75
N ASP A 181 10.41 25.56 -4.42
CA ASP A 181 9.82 24.26 -4.04
C ASP A 181 10.87 23.12 -4.02
N ASP A 182 11.98 23.28 -4.76
CA ASP A 182 13.10 22.32 -4.82
C ASP A 182 14.11 22.43 -3.64
N ASP A 183 14.04 23.46 -2.79
CA ASP A 183 14.97 23.69 -1.64
C ASP A 183 14.68 22.75 -0.44
N MET A 184 13.90 21.67 -0.64
CA MET A 184 13.05 21.09 0.42
C MET A 184 13.13 19.58 0.63
N ARG A 185 13.87 18.81 -0.18
CA ARG A 185 13.82 17.33 -0.16
C ARG A 185 14.36 16.67 1.12
N THR A 186 15.14 17.39 1.91
CA THR A 186 15.66 16.96 3.22
C THR A 186 14.68 17.19 4.37
N ARG A 187 13.54 17.86 4.12
CA ARG A 187 12.47 18.09 5.09
C ARG A 187 11.38 17.06 4.87
N SER A 188 11.53 15.94 5.58
CA SER A 188 10.76 14.73 5.34
C SER A 188 10.04 14.31 6.60
N LEU A 189 8.79 13.91 6.39
CA LEU A 189 7.98 13.20 7.34
C LEU A 189 8.02 11.72 6.93
N ILE A 190 8.86 10.94 7.61
CA ILE A 190 9.17 9.55 7.27
C ILE A 190 9.42 8.77 8.56
N ASP A 191 8.99 7.52 8.64
CA ASP A 191 9.40 6.61 9.71
C ASP A 191 10.89 6.27 9.54
N ILE A 192 11.75 6.91 10.34
CA ILE A 192 13.21 6.77 10.19
C ILE A 192 13.78 5.73 11.14
N ASN A 193 13.08 5.37 12.21
CA ASN A 193 13.56 4.40 13.18
C ASN A 193 12.91 3.01 13.01
N GLY A 194 11.92 2.87 12.11
CA GLY A 194 11.23 1.62 11.81
C GLY A 194 10.19 1.24 12.87
N ASP A 195 9.78 2.18 13.73
CA ASP A 195 8.72 1.93 14.71
C ASP A 195 7.32 2.10 14.10
N GLY A 196 7.24 2.68 12.91
CA GLY A 196 6.04 2.98 12.13
C GLY A 196 5.44 4.38 12.38
N ARG A 197 5.99 5.20 13.29
CA ARG A 197 5.54 6.60 13.50
C ARG A 197 6.21 7.40 12.42
N VAL A 198 5.49 8.38 11.91
CA VAL A 198 6.15 9.41 11.13
C VAL A 198 7.14 10.19 12.01
N ASP A 199 8.41 10.20 11.62
CA ASP A 199 9.43 11.06 12.22
C ASP A 199 9.67 12.30 11.36
N PHE A 200 10.25 13.35 11.95
CA PHE A 200 10.52 14.60 11.26
C PHE A 200 12.01 14.84 11.11
N LEU A 201 12.50 14.75 9.88
CA LEU A 201 13.85 15.13 9.49
C LEU A 201 13.82 16.53 8.90
N TYR A 202 14.81 17.36 9.22
CA TYR A 202 14.86 18.72 8.69
C TYR A 202 16.28 19.23 8.45
N ARG A 203 16.34 20.19 7.53
CA ARG A 203 17.45 21.08 7.30
C ARG A 203 16.93 22.50 7.13
N ASN A 204 17.39 23.40 7.98
CA ASN A 204 17.14 24.83 7.91
C ASN A 204 18.36 25.53 7.28
N GLY A 205 18.12 26.50 6.40
CA GLY A 205 19.19 27.25 5.72
C GLY A 205 18.76 27.82 4.36
N THR A 206 19.57 28.69 3.74
CA THR A 206 19.33 29.29 2.41
C THR A 206 20.32 28.81 1.39
N GLY A 207 19.86 28.13 0.34
CA GLY A 207 20.72 27.69 -0.77
C GLY A 207 21.94 26.94 -0.26
N GLU A 208 23.12 27.53 -0.37
CA GLU A 208 24.38 26.95 0.11
C GLU A 208 24.60 27.01 1.63
N THR A 209 23.89 27.88 2.35
CA THR A 209 24.04 28.04 3.80
C THR A 209 23.17 27.05 4.55
N ILE A 210 23.78 26.28 5.45
CA ILE A 210 23.11 25.40 6.40
C ILE A 210 23.07 26.12 7.75
N GLU A 211 21.88 26.44 8.25
CA GLU A 211 21.66 27.04 9.58
C GLU A 211 21.55 25.96 10.64
N ASP A 212 20.74 24.92 10.39
CA ASP A 212 20.49 23.83 11.32
C ASP A 212 20.07 22.54 10.59
N VAL A 213 20.34 21.40 11.18
CA VAL A 213 19.97 20.06 10.69
C VAL A 213 19.62 19.22 11.90
N GLY A 214 18.51 18.48 11.84
CA GLY A 214 18.15 17.61 12.95
C GLY A 214 17.11 16.56 12.57
N ALA A 215 16.80 15.75 13.56
CA ALA A 215 15.76 14.73 13.53
C ALA A 215 14.95 14.80 14.82
N TRP A 216 13.65 14.62 14.70
CA TRP A 216 12.72 14.51 15.82
C TRP A 216 11.90 13.24 15.64
N LEU A 217 11.98 12.36 16.61
CA LEU A 217 11.23 11.11 16.63
C LEU A 217 9.84 11.35 17.21
N ASN A 218 8.84 10.76 16.59
CA ASN A 218 7.50 10.72 17.16
C ASN A 218 7.44 9.61 18.21
N THR A 219 7.04 9.97 19.43
CA THR A 219 7.02 9.07 20.60
C THR A 219 5.65 8.46 20.89
N GLY A 220 4.64 8.78 20.07
CA GLY A 220 3.23 8.49 20.34
C GLY A 220 2.55 9.51 21.26
N SER A 221 3.33 10.42 21.86
CA SER A 221 2.83 11.50 22.73
C SER A 221 3.45 12.86 22.39
N GLY A 222 3.96 13.03 21.17
CA GLY A 222 4.70 14.21 20.72
C GLY A 222 6.11 13.89 20.24
N TRP A 223 6.94 14.93 20.11
CA TRP A 223 8.26 14.88 19.46
C TRP A 223 9.43 14.83 20.46
N ALA A 224 10.43 13.99 20.18
CA ALA A 224 11.70 13.94 20.91
C ALA A 224 12.89 14.11 19.97
N ALA A 225 13.80 15.05 20.27
CA ALA A 225 14.98 15.29 19.44
C ALA A 225 15.89 14.06 19.43
N SER A 226 16.47 13.74 18.27
CA SER A 226 17.40 12.64 18.13
C SER A 226 18.67 13.04 17.36
N GLU A 227 19.79 13.04 18.08
CA GLU A 227 21.11 13.24 17.47
C GLU A 227 21.56 12.02 16.63
N ALA A 228 21.09 10.82 17.00
CA ALA A 228 21.44 9.59 16.30
C ALA A 228 20.92 9.59 14.86
N TYR A 229 19.73 10.13 14.64
CA TYR A 229 19.06 10.19 13.33
C TYR A 229 19.27 11.51 12.58
N LYS A 230 20.07 12.43 13.09
CA LYS A 230 20.44 13.65 12.37
C LYS A 230 21.05 13.32 10.99
N PRO A 231 20.43 13.76 9.87
CA PRO A 231 20.87 13.43 8.51
C PRO A 231 22.35 13.72 8.27
N LYS A 232 23.00 12.89 7.45
CA LYS A 232 24.45 12.92 7.21
C LYS A 232 24.81 13.39 5.80
N LEU A 233 23.97 13.11 4.80
CA LEU A 233 24.13 13.63 3.45
C LEU A 233 23.29 14.91 3.28
N VAL A 234 23.81 16.02 3.80
CA VAL A 234 23.09 17.31 3.78
C VAL A 234 23.90 18.34 3.01
N GLN A 235 23.46 18.66 1.80
CA GLN A 235 24.23 19.46 0.86
C GLN A 235 23.82 20.94 0.83
N SER A 236 24.68 21.75 0.21
CA SER A 236 24.24 23.01 -0.38
C SER A 236 23.11 22.71 -1.37
N TRP A 237 21.99 23.42 -1.23
CA TRP A 237 20.78 23.24 -2.03
C TRP A 237 20.04 21.91 -1.88
N ASP A 238 20.29 21.05 -0.88
CA ASP A 238 19.40 19.94 -0.43
C ASP A 238 18.67 19.11 -1.50
N LYS A 239 19.24 18.99 -2.69
CA LYS A 239 18.49 18.54 -3.87
C LYS A 239 18.70 17.06 -4.18
N SER A 240 19.78 16.44 -3.71
CA SER A 240 20.28 15.16 -4.27
C SER A 240 20.17 13.92 -3.36
N ALA A 241 20.07 14.08 -2.04
CA ALA A 241 19.90 12.95 -1.14
C ALA A 241 18.45 12.47 -1.16
N ILE A 242 18.27 11.18 -1.40
CA ILE A 242 16.97 10.49 -1.27
C ILE A 242 17.04 9.50 -0.11
N PHE A 243 15.89 9.24 0.49
CA PHE A 243 15.71 8.18 1.47
C PHE A 243 15.11 6.97 0.76
N VAL A 244 15.85 5.87 0.69
CA VAL A 244 15.43 4.61 0.03
C VAL A 244 16.16 3.45 0.68
N ASP A 245 15.47 2.34 0.90
CA ASP A 245 16.10 1.11 1.38
C ASP A 245 16.94 0.46 0.26
N VAL A 246 18.27 0.62 0.32
CA VAL A 246 19.19 0.09 -0.70
C VAL A 246 19.71 -1.30 -0.35
N ASN A 247 19.43 -1.79 0.85
CA ASN A 247 20.01 -3.00 1.38
C ASN A 247 18.96 -4.10 1.72
N GLY A 248 17.67 -3.76 1.65
CA GLY A 248 16.53 -4.66 1.85
C GLY A 248 16.23 -4.97 3.31
N ASP A 249 16.65 -4.13 4.26
CA ASP A 249 16.39 -4.32 5.70
C ASP A 249 15.09 -3.69 6.18
N GLY A 250 14.36 -3.00 5.30
CA GLY A 250 13.10 -2.32 5.60
C GLY A 250 13.28 -0.94 6.22
N LEU A 251 14.50 -0.41 6.32
CA LEU A 251 14.78 0.94 6.84
C LEU A 251 15.23 1.89 5.72
N PRO A 252 14.76 3.15 5.71
CA PRO A 252 15.22 4.11 4.70
C PRO A 252 16.69 4.50 4.90
N ASP A 253 17.53 4.28 3.88
CA ASP A 253 18.93 4.70 3.83
C ASP A 253 19.08 6.06 3.12
N GLN A 254 20.12 6.84 3.44
CA GLN A 254 20.44 8.06 2.69
C GLN A 254 21.40 7.74 1.54
N VAL A 255 21.00 8.06 0.31
CA VAL A 255 21.89 7.96 -0.86
C VAL A 255 21.87 9.23 -1.70
N SER A 256 23.04 9.61 -2.21
CA SER A 256 23.20 10.74 -3.13
C SER A 256 24.36 10.47 -4.08
N ASN A 257 24.12 10.61 -5.39
CA ASN A 257 25.17 10.68 -6.41
C ASN A 257 25.03 11.96 -7.25
N GLN A 258 26.02 12.86 -7.17
CA GLN A 258 25.99 14.19 -7.80
C GLN A 258 27.31 14.53 -8.49
N ASN A 259 27.25 15.38 -9.53
CA ASN A 259 28.41 15.99 -10.19
C ASN A 259 28.50 17.50 -9.87
N GLY A 260 29.66 17.94 -9.36
CA GLY A 260 29.98 19.30 -8.92
C GLY A 260 30.91 19.23 -7.72
N GLY A 261 31.90 20.12 -7.58
CA GLY A 261 32.99 20.05 -6.57
C GLY A 261 32.60 20.15 -5.08
N TYR A 262 31.37 19.80 -4.72
CA TYR A 262 30.84 19.74 -3.35
C TYR A 262 31.16 18.38 -2.70
N SER A 263 31.39 18.38 -1.39
CA SER A 263 32.09 17.30 -0.68
C SER A 263 31.20 16.22 -0.04
N GLN A 264 29.89 16.15 -0.33
CA GLN A 264 28.96 15.29 0.44
C GLN A 264 28.01 14.43 -0.42
N TYR A 265 28.57 13.56 -1.26
CA TYR A 265 27.86 12.46 -1.92
C TYR A 265 28.24 11.12 -1.27
N GLY A 266 27.40 10.09 -1.40
CA GLY A 266 27.70 8.77 -0.86
C GLY A 266 26.46 7.97 -0.46
N VAL A 267 26.71 6.98 0.41
CA VAL A 267 25.69 6.09 0.98
C VAL A 267 25.87 6.08 2.50
N VAL A 268 24.76 6.23 3.22
CA VAL A 268 24.71 6.16 4.67
C VAL A 268 23.58 5.23 5.06
N LEU A 269 23.93 4.10 5.66
CA LEU A 269 22.98 3.07 6.04
C LEU A 269 22.30 3.41 7.36
N ASN A 270 21.01 3.18 7.44
CA ASN A 270 20.24 3.20 8.66
C ASN A 270 20.37 1.85 9.38
N THR A 271 20.71 1.86 10.66
CA THR A 271 20.90 0.59 11.41
C THR A 271 19.78 0.31 12.41
N GLY A 272 18.70 1.10 12.38
CA GLY A 272 17.68 1.08 13.43
C GLY A 272 18.14 1.67 14.77
N SER A 273 19.35 2.24 14.80
CA SER A 273 19.91 2.95 15.96
C SER A 273 20.68 4.21 15.58
N GLY A 274 20.46 4.72 14.37
CA GLY A 274 21.18 5.85 13.78
C GLY A 274 21.89 5.48 12.47
N TRP A 275 22.89 6.29 12.13
CA TRP A 275 23.53 6.28 10.81
C TRP A 275 24.92 5.61 10.80
N ASN A 276 25.14 4.72 9.83
CA ASN A 276 26.45 4.17 9.48
C ASN A 276 26.93 4.78 8.14
N VAL A 277 27.86 5.73 8.21
CA VAL A 277 28.43 6.38 7.03
C VAL A 277 29.43 5.43 6.37
N LEU A 278 29.14 4.98 5.15
CA LEU A 278 30.01 4.05 4.45
C LEU A 278 31.27 4.77 3.92
N PRO A 279 32.48 4.27 4.21
CA PRO A 279 33.70 4.85 3.68
C PRO A 279 33.73 4.79 2.15
N SER A 280 34.06 5.92 1.51
CA SER A 280 34.22 5.99 0.05
C SER A 280 35.17 4.89 -0.44
N GLY A 281 34.72 4.14 -1.45
CA GLY A 281 35.49 3.05 -2.06
C GLY A 281 35.44 1.71 -1.33
N SER A 282 34.76 1.61 -0.17
CA SER A 282 34.48 0.30 0.46
C SER A 282 33.55 -0.57 -0.40
N THR A 283 33.56 -1.89 -0.18
CA THR A 283 32.73 -2.83 -0.95
C THR A 283 31.24 -2.47 -0.88
N GLN A 284 30.72 -2.19 0.32
CA GLN A 284 29.32 -1.80 0.51
C GLN A 284 29.02 -0.43 -0.09
N TYR A 285 29.92 0.55 0.07
CA TYR A 285 29.77 1.86 -0.58
C TYR A 285 29.59 1.69 -2.09
N ASN A 286 30.48 0.94 -2.75
CA ASN A 286 30.42 0.75 -4.19
C ASN A 286 29.18 -0.05 -4.65
N ALA A 287 28.70 -0.97 -3.82
CA ALA A 287 27.53 -1.78 -4.12
C ALA A 287 26.23 -0.95 -4.10
N TYR A 288 26.07 -0.10 -3.08
CA TYR A 288 24.83 0.63 -2.82
C TYR A 288 24.81 2.04 -3.40
N MET A 289 25.95 2.57 -3.86
CA MET A 289 26.01 3.88 -4.49
C MET A 289 25.14 3.90 -5.76
N PRO A 290 24.23 4.87 -5.92
CA PRO A 290 23.43 5.00 -7.14
C PRO A 290 24.34 4.98 -8.39
N PRO A 291 24.13 4.09 -9.37
CA PRO A 291 25.08 3.91 -10.48
C PRO A 291 25.13 5.08 -11.48
N ARG A 292 24.17 6.01 -11.37
CA ARG A 292 24.05 7.21 -12.20
C ARG A 292 23.97 8.44 -11.31
N LEU A 293 24.39 9.56 -11.89
CA LEU A 293 24.15 10.88 -11.30
C LEU A 293 22.63 11.09 -11.18
N MET A 294 22.21 11.48 -9.99
CA MET A 294 20.83 11.84 -9.68
C MET A 294 20.58 13.34 -9.92
N SER A 295 21.64 14.14 -9.85
CA SER A 295 21.61 15.57 -10.16
C SER A 295 22.95 16.03 -10.73
N ARG A 296 22.94 17.12 -11.49
CA ARG A 296 24.13 17.77 -12.03
C ARG A 296 24.11 19.26 -11.74
N TYR A 297 25.27 19.79 -11.34
CA TYR A 297 25.55 21.22 -11.38
C TYR A 297 25.99 21.62 -12.79
N GLU A 298 25.18 22.39 -13.50
CA GLU A 298 25.60 23.07 -14.72
C GLU A 298 25.89 24.54 -14.39
N THR A 299 27.01 25.07 -14.88
CA THR A 299 27.26 26.52 -14.92
C THR A 299 26.84 27.02 -16.31
N PRO A 300 25.68 27.68 -16.49
CA PRO A 300 25.42 28.35 -17.76
C PRO A 300 26.32 29.58 -17.87
N SER A 301 26.74 29.90 -19.09
CA SER A 301 27.47 31.12 -19.42
C SER A 301 26.63 32.41 -19.30
N LEU A 302 25.53 32.42 -18.55
CA LEU A 302 24.65 33.57 -18.33
C LEU A 302 24.06 33.52 -16.91
N SER A 303 24.54 34.42 -16.06
CA SER A 303 24.06 34.98 -14.77
C SER A 303 23.19 34.21 -13.75
N ASP A 304 22.63 33.02 -14.02
CA ASP A 304 21.83 32.27 -13.04
C ASP A 304 22.36 30.83 -12.86
N ASN A 305 22.80 30.51 -11.64
CA ASN A 305 23.27 29.18 -11.26
C ASN A 305 22.06 28.26 -10.97
N TYR A 306 21.85 27.20 -11.75
CA TYR A 306 20.80 26.20 -11.51
C TYR A 306 21.36 24.77 -11.47
N LEU A 307 20.96 24.01 -10.43
CA LEU A 307 21.12 22.56 -10.36
C LEU A 307 20.02 21.90 -11.22
N GLU A 308 20.41 21.13 -12.22
CA GLU A 308 19.47 20.36 -13.04
C GLU A 308 19.34 18.93 -12.50
N PHE A 309 18.09 18.48 -12.33
CA PHE A 309 17.82 17.08 -12.05
C PHE A 309 17.93 16.24 -13.31
N TYR A 310 18.50 15.06 -13.13
CA TYR A 310 18.26 13.98 -14.06
C TYR A 310 16.89 13.39 -13.72
N ALA A 311 16.06 13.10 -14.74
CA ALA A 311 14.79 12.42 -14.52
C ALA A 311 15.04 10.97 -14.08
N VAL A 312 15.25 10.84 -12.76
CA VAL A 312 15.43 9.61 -12.01
C VAL A 312 14.20 9.43 -11.14
N GLU A 313 13.59 8.26 -11.23
CA GLU A 313 12.50 7.81 -10.37
C GLU A 313 12.92 6.58 -9.60
N VAL A 314 12.34 6.42 -8.41
CA VAL A 314 12.51 5.25 -7.55
C VAL A 314 11.18 4.53 -7.50
N THR A 315 11.14 3.31 -8.03
CA THR A 315 9.93 2.48 -8.07
C THR A 315 10.32 1.03 -8.20
N ASP A 316 9.54 0.12 -7.65
CA ASP A 316 9.66 -1.30 -7.95
C ASP A 316 9.16 -1.55 -9.38
N VAL A 317 10.06 -1.76 -10.34
CA VAL A 317 9.71 -1.97 -11.76
C VAL A 317 9.58 -3.44 -12.11
N ASN A 318 10.04 -4.36 -11.25
CA ASN A 318 10.04 -5.79 -11.52
C ASN A 318 9.05 -6.57 -10.63
N GLY A 319 8.43 -5.93 -9.64
CA GLY A 319 7.47 -6.49 -8.71
C GLY A 319 8.09 -7.34 -7.60
N ASP A 320 9.37 -7.14 -7.24
CA ASP A 320 10.06 -7.93 -6.22
C ASP A 320 9.99 -7.36 -4.79
N GLY A 321 9.37 -6.19 -4.63
CA GLY A 321 9.19 -5.49 -3.37
C GLY A 321 10.36 -4.60 -2.96
N LEU A 322 11.43 -4.51 -3.75
CA LEU A 322 12.53 -3.58 -3.54
C LEU A 322 12.40 -2.36 -4.46
N SER A 323 12.86 -1.22 -3.97
CA SER A 323 12.86 0.02 -4.75
C SER A 323 13.97 0.03 -5.81
N ASP A 324 13.62 0.04 -7.09
CA ASP A 324 14.56 0.14 -8.21
C ASP A 324 14.82 1.59 -8.62
N LEU A 325 15.92 1.82 -9.35
CA LEU A 325 16.27 3.14 -9.90
C LEU A 325 16.05 3.15 -11.41
N VAL A 326 15.17 4.04 -11.86
CA VAL A 326 14.83 4.22 -13.27
C VAL A 326 15.26 5.62 -13.73
N TYR A 327 15.95 5.70 -14.86
CA TYR A 327 16.48 6.95 -15.42
C TYR A 327 16.06 7.12 -16.87
N GLY A 328 15.60 8.32 -17.25
CA GLY A 328 15.34 8.65 -18.64
C GLY A 328 15.26 10.15 -18.93
N GLU A 329 16.30 10.73 -19.52
CA GLU A 329 16.40 12.16 -19.80
C GLU A 329 16.71 12.44 -21.28
N GLU A 330 15.91 13.31 -21.92
CA GLU A 330 16.18 13.86 -23.25
C GLU A 330 16.96 15.18 -23.14
N LYS A 331 18.27 15.13 -23.44
CA LYS A 331 19.19 16.28 -23.49
C LYS A 331 20.09 16.20 -24.73
N THR A 332 21.11 17.06 -24.81
CA THR A 332 22.16 17.01 -25.85
C THR A 332 22.83 15.64 -25.96
N THR A 333 23.01 14.95 -24.83
CA THR A 333 23.36 13.52 -24.77
C THR A 333 22.23 12.76 -24.10
N PRO A 334 21.24 12.25 -24.86
CA PRO A 334 20.11 11.56 -24.28
C PRO A 334 20.53 10.22 -23.67
N GLY A 335 19.85 9.79 -22.62
CA GLY A 335 20.13 8.51 -21.98
C GLY A 335 18.94 7.95 -21.22
N ARG A 336 18.84 6.62 -21.20
CA ARG A 336 17.87 5.86 -20.41
C ARG A 336 18.57 4.65 -19.82
N ALA A 337 18.26 4.31 -18.58
CA ALA A 337 18.84 3.17 -17.88
C ALA A 337 17.94 2.76 -16.72
N THR A 338 17.95 1.47 -16.40
CA THR A 338 17.22 0.92 -15.26
C THR A 338 18.15 0.03 -14.46
N TYR A 339 18.12 0.19 -13.14
CA TYR A 339 18.98 -0.52 -12.21
C TYR A 339 18.11 -1.15 -11.13
N LEU A 340 18.09 -2.48 -11.11
CA LEU A 340 17.32 -3.25 -10.15
C LEU A 340 18.06 -3.30 -8.81
N ASN A 341 17.36 -3.04 -7.72
CA ASN A 341 17.88 -3.22 -6.39
C ASN A 341 17.79 -4.71 -6.02
N THR A 342 18.88 -5.28 -5.50
CA THR A 342 18.93 -6.70 -5.10
C THR A 342 19.08 -6.91 -3.59
N GLY A 343 19.06 -5.83 -2.81
CA GLY A 343 19.49 -5.79 -1.40
C GLY A 343 21.01 -5.95 -1.21
N LYS A 344 21.74 -6.26 -2.28
CA LYS A 344 23.20 -6.43 -2.29
C LYS A 344 23.90 -5.46 -3.25
N GLY A 345 23.13 -4.51 -3.79
CA GLY A 345 23.58 -3.52 -4.76
C GLY A 345 22.75 -3.52 -6.04
N TRP A 346 23.17 -2.67 -6.97
CA TRP A 346 22.42 -2.35 -8.19
C TRP A 346 22.80 -3.24 -9.37
N LEU A 347 21.79 -3.83 -10.01
CA LEU A 347 21.95 -4.62 -11.24
C LEU A 347 21.38 -3.86 -12.43
N TYR A 348 22.23 -3.46 -13.39
CA TYR A 348 21.74 -2.87 -14.65
C TYR A 348 20.84 -3.87 -15.40
N SER A 349 19.66 -3.40 -15.81
CA SER A 349 18.69 -4.18 -16.56
C SER A 349 18.39 -3.54 -17.90
N SER A 350 18.80 -4.20 -18.98
CA SER A 350 18.40 -3.81 -20.34
C SER A 350 16.93 -4.12 -20.63
N ARG A 351 16.34 -5.05 -19.88
CA ARG A 351 14.94 -5.52 -20.00
C ARG A 351 13.95 -4.38 -19.74
N TYR A 352 14.14 -3.67 -18.62
CA TYR A 352 13.26 -2.59 -18.18
C TYR A 352 13.74 -1.21 -18.64
N THR A 353 14.52 -1.12 -19.72
CA THR A 353 14.90 0.18 -20.28
C THR A 353 13.64 0.92 -20.72
N LEU A 354 13.45 2.16 -20.25
CA LEU A 354 12.27 2.95 -20.58
C LEU A 354 12.09 3.12 -22.09
N ALA A 355 10.85 3.01 -22.57
CA ALA A 355 10.51 3.17 -23.98
C ALA A 355 10.40 4.64 -24.42
N THR A 356 10.21 5.57 -23.47
CA THR A 356 10.28 7.02 -23.66
C THR A 356 11.12 7.68 -22.55
N TYR A 357 11.27 9.00 -22.53
CA TYR A 357 11.99 9.72 -21.47
C TYR A 357 11.01 10.20 -20.39
N LEU A 358 11.46 10.21 -19.14
CA LEU A 358 10.73 10.77 -18.01
C LEU A 358 10.86 12.30 -17.98
N GLY A 359 12.03 12.82 -18.37
CA GLY A 359 12.30 14.25 -18.41
C GLY A 359 12.96 14.73 -19.70
N LYS A 360 12.88 16.05 -19.91
CA LYS A 360 13.52 16.77 -21.01
C LYS A 360 14.10 18.08 -20.50
N ASN A 361 15.40 18.28 -20.72
CA ASN A 361 16.15 19.44 -20.23
C ASN A 361 15.87 19.77 -18.75
N GLY A 362 15.79 18.73 -17.90
CA GLY A 362 15.58 18.85 -16.45
C GLY A 362 14.13 19.07 -15.99
N ALA A 363 13.15 19.08 -16.91
CA ALA A 363 11.71 19.17 -16.59
C ALA A 363 10.99 17.84 -16.83
N ASN A 364 9.84 17.63 -16.18
CA ASN A 364 8.98 16.47 -16.44
C ASN A 364 8.52 16.48 -17.92
N TYR A 365 8.60 15.33 -18.59
CA TYR A 365 8.27 15.19 -20.01
C TYR A 365 6.82 14.77 -20.28
N GLY A 366 5.93 15.07 -19.33
CA GLY A 366 4.55 14.59 -19.31
C GLY A 366 4.47 13.08 -19.25
N ALA A 367 5.42 12.44 -18.56
CA ALA A 367 5.51 10.99 -18.41
C ALA A 367 5.32 10.59 -16.95
N ALA A 368 4.79 9.38 -16.74
CA ALA A 368 4.60 8.79 -15.42
C ALA A 368 4.71 7.26 -15.48
N LEU A 369 5.19 6.69 -14.38
CA LEU A 369 5.13 5.26 -14.10
C LEU A 369 3.90 4.96 -13.24
N LEU A 370 2.93 4.23 -13.78
CA LEU A 370 1.62 3.96 -13.17
C LEU A 370 1.17 2.55 -13.58
N ASP A 371 0.63 1.75 -12.66
CA ASP A 371 -0.05 0.50 -13.04
C ASP A 371 -1.40 0.83 -13.69
N LEU A 372 -1.42 0.99 -15.02
CA LEU A 372 -2.60 1.42 -15.77
C LEU A 372 -3.52 0.26 -16.12
N ASN A 373 -3.00 -0.96 -16.09
CA ASN A 373 -3.73 -2.13 -16.51
C ASN A 373 -4.15 -3.05 -15.34
N ALA A 374 -3.79 -2.64 -14.11
CA ALA A 374 -4.03 -3.30 -12.84
C ALA A 374 -3.35 -4.66 -12.76
N ASP A 375 -2.07 -4.69 -13.17
CA ASP A 375 -1.25 -5.89 -13.19
C ASP A 375 -0.29 -6.11 -12.03
N GLY A 376 -0.18 -5.12 -11.15
CA GLY A 376 0.79 -5.07 -10.07
C GLY A 376 2.19 -4.64 -10.52
N LEU A 377 2.38 -4.28 -11.80
CA LEU A 377 3.62 -3.73 -12.33
C LEU A 377 3.38 -2.29 -12.80
N VAL A 378 4.37 -1.42 -12.61
CA VAL A 378 4.25 -0.05 -13.13
C VAL A 378 4.38 -0.05 -14.66
N ASP A 379 3.38 0.51 -15.35
CA ASP A 379 3.42 0.81 -16.77
C ASP A 379 4.03 2.18 -17.03
N LEU A 380 4.53 2.43 -18.23
CA LEU A 380 5.05 3.74 -18.64
C LEU A 380 4.05 4.44 -19.54
N CYS A 381 3.59 5.61 -19.13
CA CYS A 381 2.75 6.47 -19.97
C CYS A 381 3.38 7.83 -20.19
N ARG A 382 3.03 8.44 -21.32
CA ARG A 382 3.36 9.81 -21.66
C ARG A 382 2.20 10.46 -22.39
N ARG A 383 1.82 11.65 -21.96
CA ARG A 383 0.94 12.53 -22.71
C ARG A 383 1.27 13.98 -22.43
N GLU A 384 1.87 14.63 -23.43
CA GLU A 384 2.23 16.05 -23.38
C GLU A 384 1.73 16.83 -24.61
N GLY A 385 1.74 18.16 -24.53
CA GLY A 385 1.43 19.06 -25.64
C GLY A 385 0.05 19.71 -25.59
N LEU A 386 -0.20 20.62 -26.54
CA LEU A 386 -1.50 21.29 -26.71
C LEU A 386 -2.46 20.43 -27.55
N PRO A 387 -3.79 20.57 -27.36
CA PRO A 387 -4.78 19.86 -28.18
C PRO A 387 -4.50 19.98 -29.68
N GLY A 388 -4.42 18.85 -30.38
CA GLY A 388 -4.12 18.79 -31.82
C GLY A 388 -2.63 18.63 -32.18
N ASN A 389 -1.73 18.63 -31.18
CA ASN A 389 -0.32 18.28 -31.32
C ASN A 389 0.18 17.50 -30.09
N GLU A 390 -0.66 16.60 -29.56
CA GLU A 390 -0.31 15.81 -28.38
C GLU A 390 0.62 14.66 -28.74
N ASN A 391 1.71 14.50 -27.99
CA ASN A 391 2.52 13.30 -28.04
C ASN A 391 2.02 12.33 -26.97
N THR A 392 1.36 11.26 -27.40
CA THR A 392 0.73 10.28 -26.52
C THR A 392 1.29 8.89 -26.78
N ALA A 393 1.78 8.24 -25.72
CA ALA A 393 2.25 6.87 -25.77
C ALA A 393 2.03 6.18 -24.43
N VAL A 394 1.63 4.91 -24.48
CA VAL A 394 1.57 4.03 -23.31
C VAL A 394 2.31 2.74 -23.64
N TYR A 395 3.06 2.24 -22.67
CA TYR A 395 3.84 1.03 -22.75
C TYR A 395 3.59 0.17 -21.52
N HIS A 396 3.05 -1.01 -21.72
CA HIS A 396 2.84 -1.93 -20.61
C HIS A 396 4.15 -2.59 -20.20
N ASN A 397 4.34 -2.70 -18.90
CA ASN A 397 5.38 -3.52 -18.33
C ASN A 397 4.90 -4.97 -18.25
N ASN A 398 5.31 -5.80 -19.22
CA ASN A 398 4.95 -7.22 -19.22
C ASN A 398 5.83 -8.07 -18.28
N GLY A 399 6.54 -7.44 -17.34
CA GLY A 399 7.49 -8.10 -16.44
C GLY A 399 8.77 -8.60 -17.12
N THR A 400 9.00 -8.23 -18.39
CA THR A 400 10.31 -8.41 -19.05
C THR A 400 10.72 -7.26 -19.96
N SER A 401 9.79 -6.39 -20.32
CA SER A 401 10.06 -5.15 -21.05
C SER A 401 8.83 -4.24 -21.06
N PHE A 402 9.07 -2.98 -21.44
CA PHE A 402 8.01 -2.05 -21.83
C PHE A 402 7.62 -2.28 -23.28
N SER A 403 6.34 -2.56 -23.53
CA SER A 403 5.80 -2.86 -24.86
C SER A 403 4.65 -1.92 -25.22
N SER A 404 4.65 -1.36 -26.43
CA SER A 404 3.61 -0.41 -26.86
C SER A 404 2.24 -1.06 -26.89
N VAL A 405 1.21 -0.33 -26.46
CA VAL A 405 -0.16 -0.82 -26.43
C VAL A 405 -1.12 -0.02 -27.31
N ALA A 406 -2.35 -0.53 -27.44
CA ALA A 406 -3.40 0.12 -28.20
C ALA A 406 -3.76 1.50 -27.61
N ALA A 407 -4.18 2.42 -28.46
CA ALA A 407 -4.55 3.79 -28.07
C ALA A 407 -5.69 3.87 -27.02
N ALA A 408 -6.44 2.79 -26.79
CA ALA A 408 -7.46 2.71 -25.75
C ALA A 408 -6.88 2.81 -24.32
N TYR A 409 -5.58 2.54 -24.13
CA TYR A 409 -4.89 2.73 -22.85
C TYR A 409 -4.40 4.17 -22.64
N ASN A 410 -4.41 5.00 -23.67
CA ASN A 410 -3.90 6.37 -23.57
C ASN A 410 -4.66 7.15 -22.49
N VAL A 411 -3.91 7.70 -21.53
CA VAL A 411 -4.47 8.57 -20.49
C VAL A 411 -5.32 9.68 -21.13
N PRO A 412 -6.57 9.92 -20.68
CA PRO A 412 -7.55 10.78 -21.38
C PRO A 412 -7.15 12.23 -21.57
N PHE A 413 -6.33 12.76 -20.69
CA PHE A 413 -5.85 14.13 -20.67
C PHE A 413 -4.32 14.15 -20.46
N ARG A 414 -3.68 15.25 -20.87
CA ARG A 414 -2.24 15.43 -20.70
C ARG A 414 -1.85 15.44 -19.22
N LEU A 415 -0.70 14.86 -18.92
CA LEU A 415 -0.12 14.87 -17.57
C LEU A 415 0.61 16.19 -17.30
N ASP A 416 1.29 16.72 -18.32
CA ASP A 416 1.99 18.01 -18.24
C ASP A 416 1.82 18.85 -19.52
N ARG A 417 1.98 20.18 -19.40
CA ARG A 417 1.84 21.15 -20.49
C ARG A 417 3.22 21.68 -20.84
N SER A 418 3.69 21.34 -22.04
CA SER A 418 4.87 21.95 -22.64
C SER A 418 4.48 23.19 -23.48
N LYS A 419 5.09 24.36 -23.21
CA LYS A 419 5.10 25.50 -24.13
C LYS A 419 6.52 26.09 -24.21
N GLY A 420 7.33 25.56 -25.12
CA GLY A 420 8.72 26.02 -25.28
C GLY A 420 9.59 25.63 -24.08
N SER A 421 10.40 26.55 -23.56
CA SER A 421 11.25 26.33 -22.37
C SER A 421 10.50 26.44 -21.03
N GLU A 422 9.21 26.79 -21.03
CA GLU A 422 8.39 26.88 -19.83
C GLU A 422 7.36 25.73 -19.80
N TYR A 423 7.57 24.78 -18.90
CA TYR A 423 6.61 23.71 -18.58
C TYR A 423 5.71 24.18 -17.43
N ARG A 424 4.41 23.93 -17.52
CA ARG A 424 3.38 24.54 -16.65
C ARG A 424 2.43 23.45 -16.14
N ARG A 425 2.03 23.50 -14.86
CA ARG A 425 1.08 22.51 -14.30
C ARG A 425 -0.18 22.40 -15.18
N SER A 426 -0.48 21.19 -15.64
CA SER A 426 -1.60 20.95 -16.55
C SER A 426 -2.98 21.00 -15.89
N GLY A 427 -3.01 21.02 -14.55
CA GLY A 427 -4.23 20.85 -13.76
C GLY A 427 -4.84 19.47 -13.95
N SER A 428 -4.01 18.44 -14.08
CA SER A 428 -4.41 17.03 -14.17
C SER A 428 -3.79 16.28 -13.00
N GLU A 429 -4.56 15.42 -12.36
CA GLU A 429 -4.11 14.53 -11.30
C GLU A 429 -4.55 13.10 -11.63
N ILE A 430 -3.75 12.14 -11.16
CA ILE A 430 -4.03 10.71 -11.25
C ILE A 430 -4.39 10.24 -9.84
N VAL A 431 -5.60 9.73 -9.67
CA VAL A 431 -6.19 9.38 -8.37
C VAL A 431 -7.31 8.38 -8.60
N ASP A 432 -7.44 7.35 -7.77
CA ASP A 432 -8.53 6.36 -7.86
C ASP A 432 -9.84 6.94 -7.30
N LEU A 433 -10.61 7.64 -8.15
CA LEU A 433 -11.79 8.41 -7.74
C LEU A 433 -12.97 7.51 -7.37
N ASN A 434 -13.05 6.33 -7.97
CA ASN A 434 -14.14 5.38 -7.71
C ASN A 434 -13.75 4.30 -6.68
N ALA A 435 -12.50 4.36 -6.20
CA ALA A 435 -11.90 3.44 -5.24
C ALA A 435 -12.00 1.98 -5.69
N ASP A 436 -11.72 1.67 -6.96
CA ASP A 436 -11.72 0.29 -7.48
C ASP A 436 -10.34 -0.35 -7.58
N GLY A 437 -9.29 0.37 -7.15
CA GLY A 437 -7.91 -0.09 -7.09
C GLY A 437 -7.12 0.25 -8.34
N VAL A 438 -7.69 1.05 -9.24
CA VAL A 438 -7.08 1.43 -10.51
C VAL A 438 -6.96 2.95 -10.58
N PRO A 439 -5.84 3.51 -11.07
CA PRO A 439 -5.69 4.96 -11.16
C PRO A 439 -6.67 5.58 -12.18
N ASP A 440 -7.52 6.50 -11.72
CA ASP A 440 -8.37 7.34 -12.57
C ASP A 440 -7.68 8.68 -12.89
N GLN A 441 -8.31 9.50 -13.73
CA GLN A 441 -7.81 10.84 -14.06
C GLN A 441 -8.86 11.91 -13.83
N VAL A 442 -8.48 12.99 -13.16
CA VAL A 442 -9.27 14.22 -12.96
C VAL A 442 -8.49 15.42 -13.48
N TRP A 443 -9.16 16.35 -14.17
CA TRP A 443 -8.48 17.49 -14.75
C TRP A 443 -9.32 18.76 -14.83
N SER A 444 -8.62 19.89 -14.90
CA SER A 444 -9.13 21.22 -15.19
C SER A 444 -8.22 21.93 -16.20
N ARG A 445 -8.81 22.52 -17.23
CA ARG A 445 -8.11 23.28 -18.27
C ARG A 445 -8.34 24.76 -18.05
N TYR A 446 -7.25 25.49 -17.89
CA TYR A 446 -7.21 26.92 -18.20
C TYR A 446 -6.88 27.08 -19.69
N ALA A 447 -7.86 27.44 -20.52
CA ALA A 447 -7.55 27.99 -21.84
C ALA A 447 -7.17 29.47 -21.64
N ASP A 448 -6.15 29.91 -22.36
CA ASP A 448 -5.71 31.30 -22.45
C ASP A 448 -6.85 32.21 -22.94
N GLY A 449 -7.64 32.73 -22.00
CA GLY A 449 -8.71 33.70 -22.27
C GLY A 449 -10.09 33.12 -22.64
N SER A 450 -10.35 31.82 -22.46
CA SER A 450 -11.70 31.24 -22.62
C SER A 450 -12.04 30.19 -21.56
N SER A 451 -13.34 29.87 -21.44
CA SER A 451 -13.98 29.05 -20.40
C SER A 451 -13.17 27.84 -19.91
N GLU A 452 -13.14 27.66 -18.59
CA GLU A 452 -12.62 26.50 -17.90
C GLU A 452 -13.26 25.22 -18.45
N ALA A 453 -12.46 24.27 -18.94
CA ALA A 453 -12.94 22.94 -19.30
C ALA A 453 -12.39 21.93 -18.30
N SER A 454 -13.25 21.33 -17.48
CA SER A 454 -12.86 20.33 -16.49
C SER A 454 -13.59 19.01 -16.74
N GLY A 455 -12.97 17.91 -16.29
CA GLY A 455 -13.50 16.57 -16.49
C GLY A 455 -12.86 15.57 -15.55
N ALA A 456 -13.42 14.37 -15.56
CA ALA A 456 -12.84 13.18 -14.97
C ALA A 456 -13.12 11.99 -15.89
N SER A 457 -12.27 10.97 -15.81
CA SER A 457 -12.41 9.72 -16.53
C SER A 457 -11.97 8.59 -15.62
N PHE A 458 -12.78 7.55 -15.53
CA PHE A 458 -12.44 6.35 -14.81
C PHE A 458 -11.69 5.39 -15.71
N ASN A 459 -10.59 4.84 -15.21
CA ASN A 459 -9.92 3.74 -15.84
C ASN A 459 -10.80 2.50 -15.67
N THR A 460 -11.10 1.81 -16.77
CA THR A 460 -11.97 0.62 -16.73
C THR A 460 -11.17 -0.68 -16.73
N ALA A 461 -9.84 -0.60 -16.63
CA ALA A 461 -9.00 -1.77 -16.42
C ALA A 461 -9.50 -2.55 -15.20
N ARG A 462 -9.31 -3.87 -15.26
CA ARG A 462 -9.71 -4.76 -14.17
C ARG A 462 -8.49 -5.51 -13.70
N PRO A 463 -8.32 -5.67 -12.38
CA PRO A 463 -7.23 -6.45 -11.84
C PRO A 463 -7.13 -7.81 -12.52
N HIS A 464 -5.98 -8.04 -13.13
CA HIS A 464 -5.75 -9.23 -13.94
C HIS A 464 -5.17 -10.35 -13.08
N ASN A 465 -5.01 -11.55 -13.65
CA ASN A 465 -4.39 -12.70 -12.96
C ASN A 465 -5.13 -13.18 -11.69
N LEU A 466 -6.39 -12.76 -11.48
CA LEU A 466 -7.24 -13.31 -10.43
C LEU A 466 -7.84 -14.63 -10.90
N LEU A 467 -7.87 -15.65 -10.03
CA LEU A 467 -8.50 -16.93 -10.35
C LEU A 467 -10.01 -16.75 -10.49
N THR A 468 -10.56 -16.94 -11.69
CA THR A 468 -11.99 -16.72 -11.99
C THR A 468 -12.78 -18.00 -12.09
N SER A 469 -12.14 -19.13 -12.40
CA SER A 469 -12.82 -20.42 -12.44
C SER A 469 -11.87 -21.56 -12.15
N VAL A 470 -12.37 -22.57 -11.45
CA VAL A 470 -11.76 -23.89 -11.34
C VAL A 470 -12.74 -24.91 -11.87
N THR A 471 -12.33 -25.73 -12.83
CA THR A 471 -13.14 -26.84 -13.34
C THR A 471 -12.40 -28.12 -13.05
N ASN A 472 -13.00 -29.00 -12.24
CA ASN A 472 -12.38 -30.28 -11.90
C ASN A 472 -12.42 -31.25 -13.10
N GLY A 473 -11.73 -32.38 -12.96
CA GLY A 473 -11.68 -33.41 -13.99
C GLY A 473 -13.03 -34.04 -14.38
N PHE A 474 -14.09 -33.79 -13.62
CA PHE A 474 -15.45 -34.27 -13.92
C PHE A 474 -16.32 -33.21 -14.61
N GLY A 475 -15.75 -32.05 -14.95
CA GLY A 475 -16.45 -30.95 -15.62
C GLY A 475 -17.26 -30.06 -14.68
N VAL A 476 -17.19 -30.27 -13.36
CA VAL A 476 -17.89 -29.43 -12.37
C VAL A 476 -17.07 -28.17 -12.14
N SER A 477 -17.71 -27.01 -12.31
CA SER A 477 -17.05 -25.71 -12.23
C SER A 477 -17.45 -24.91 -10.99
N ALA A 478 -16.48 -24.19 -10.44
CA ALA A 478 -16.70 -23.12 -9.47
C ALA A 478 -16.20 -21.81 -10.08
N THR A 479 -17.07 -20.80 -10.18
CA THR A 479 -16.73 -19.46 -10.70
C THR A 479 -16.62 -18.46 -9.57
N ILE A 480 -15.55 -17.69 -9.55
CA ILE A 480 -15.21 -16.73 -8.49
C ILE A 480 -15.36 -15.31 -9.05
N THR A 481 -16.04 -14.43 -8.30
CA THR A 481 -16.11 -13.00 -8.57
C THR A 481 -15.48 -12.23 -7.42
N TYR A 482 -14.80 -11.13 -7.73
CA TYR A 482 -14.13 -10.26 -6.77
C TYR A 482 -14.76 -8.87 -6.75
N ALA A 483 -14.58 -8.16 -5.64
CA ALA A 483 -14.87 -6.75 -5.54
C ALA A 483 -13.97 -6.10 -4.46
N PRO A 484 -13.68 -4.80 -4.58
CA PRO A 484 -12.88 -4.09 -3.59
C PRO A 484 -13.66 -3.92 -2.28
N LEU A 485 -12.96 -3.78 -1.14
CA LEU A 485 -13.60 -3.52 0.16
C LEU A 485 -14.45 -2.24 0.16
N THR A 486 -14.05 -1.27 -0.66
CA THR A 486 -14.71 0.02 -0.94
C THR A 486 -15.93 -0.10 -1.84
N ALA A 487 -16.30 -1.30 -2.31
CA ALA A 487 -17.49 -1.49 -3.13
C ALA A 487 -18.76 -1.11 -2.36
N ARG A 488 -19.60 -0.30 -2.99
CA ARG A 488 -20.84 0.21 -2.39
C ARG A 488 -22.10 -0.37 -3.04
N ASP A 489 -23.18 -0.40 -2.28
CA ASP A 489 -24.53 -0.70 -2.77
C ASP A 489 -25.19 0.54 -3.42
N SER A 490 -26.43 0.39 -3.88
CA SER A 490 -27.19 1.49 -4.48
C SER A 490 -27.51 2.65 -3.53
N LEU A 491 -27.31 2.47 -2.23
CA LEU A 491 -27.49 3.50 -1.19
C LEU A 491 -26.16 4.15 -0.79
N GLY A 492 -25.05 3.75 -1.40
CA GLY A 492 -23.72 4.28 -1.10
C GLY A 492 -23.05 3.67 0.13
N LYS A 493 -23.64 2.61 0.73
CA LYS A 493 -23.04 1.90 1.86
C LYS A 493 -22.09 0.82 1.36
N LEU A 494 -20.99 0.59 2.08
CA LEU A 494 -20.11 -0.56 1.83
C LEU A 494 -20.93 -1.86 1.85
N ARG A 495 -20.87 -2.62 0.76
CA ARG A 495 -21.74 -3.81 0.56
C ARG A 495 -21.09 -5.12 0.96
N ILE A 496 -19.75 -5.19 0.92
CA ILE A 496 -18.97 -6.40 1.23
C ILE A 496 -18.21 -6.30 2.55
N PHE A 497 -17.89 -5.07 2.98
CA PHE A 497 -17.05 -4.81 4.13
C PHE A 497 -17.79 -4.00 5.21
N THR A 498 -17.61 -4.40 6.47
CA THR A 498 -17.99 -3.61 7.64
C THR A 498 -16.71 -3.18 8.37
N PRO A 499 -16.36 -1.88 8.38
CA PRO A 499 -15.21 -1.38 9.14
C PRO A 499 -15.30 -1.72 10.63
N ALA A 500 -14.18 -1.71 11.34
CA ALA A 500 -14.17 -1.90 12.77
C ALA A 500 -14.91 -0.77 13.51
N ASP A 501 -15.90 -1.08 14.33
CA ASP A 501 -16.73 -0.08 15.03
C ASP A 501 -16.04 0.55 16.25
N ASP A 502 -15.03 -0.10 16.83
CA ASP A 502 -14.43 0.34 18.10
C ASP A 502 -13.52 1.55 17.94
N PRO A 503 -13.71 2.64 18.70
CA PRO A 503 -12.70 3.69 18.78
C PRO A 503 -11.39 3.05 19.23
N LEU A 504 -10.32 3.24 18.47
CA LEU A 504 -9.00 2.83 18.88
C LEU A 504 -8.70 3.54 20.20
N THR A 505 -8.72 2.79 21.30
CA THR A 505 -8.38 3.36 22.61
C THR A 505 -6.94 3.88 22.56
N ALA A 506 -6.59 4.89 23.35
CA ALA A 506 -5.23 5.47 23.41
C ALA A 506 -4.12 4.48 23.87
N THR A 507 -4.46 3.21 24.14
CA THR A 507 -3.55 2.09 24.39
C THR A 507 -3.37 1.16 23.18
N ALA A 508 -4.06 1.43 22.06
CA ALA A 508 -3.98 0.71 20.79
C ALA A 508 -3.22 1.54 19.72
N ASN A 509 -2.23 2.35 20.13
CA ASN A 509 -1.52 3.32 19.27
C ASN A 509 -0.69 2.72 18.13
N ASP A 510 -0.71 1.40 17.99
CA ASP A 510 0.00 0.65 16.95
C ASP A 510 -0.95 -0.15 16.05
N VAL A 511 -2.27 -0.07 16.26
CA VAL A 511 -3.26 -0.76 15.43
C VAL A 511 -4.18 0.26 14.79
N SER A 512 -4.25 0.26 13.46
CA SER A 512 -5.09 1.17 12.70
C SER A 512 -6.17 0.40 11.94
N ARG A 513 -7.32 1.05 11.73
CA ARG A 513 -8.35 0.54 10.82
C ARG A 513 -7.84 0.66 9.38
N VAL A 514 -8.20 -0.29 8.53
CA VAL A 514 -7.82 -0.25 7.11
C VAL A 514 -9.08 -0.24 6.26
N ILE A 515 -9.20 0.78 5.42
CA ILE A 515 -10.16 0.85 4.34
C ILE A 515 -9.44 1.30 3.08
N GLY A 516 -9.67 0.59 1.98
CA GLY A 516 -9.01 0.83 0.71
C GLY A 516 -9.44 -0.23 -0.32
N PRO A 517 -9.04 -0.08 -1.58
CA PRO A 517 -9.56 -0.89 -2.69
C PRO A 517 -8.97 -2.31 -2.76
N MET A 518 -8.72 -2.96 -1.63
CA MET A 518 -8.29 -4.36 -1.59
C MET A 518 -9.39 -5.26 -2.16
N LEU A 519 -9.05 -6.04 -3.19
CA LEU A 519 -9.96 -7.02 -3.74
C LEU A 519 -10.13 -8.22 -2.80
N VAL A 520 -11.38 -8.57 -2.56
CA VAL A 520 -11.78 -9.77 -1.84
C VAL A 520 -12.76 -10.58 -2.68
N VAL A 521 -12.95 -11.85 -2.33
CA VAL A 521 -13.96 -12.69 -2.96
C VAL A 521 -15.34 -12.12 -2.62
N ASP A 522 -16.13 -11.76 -3.62
CA ASP A 522 -17.52 -11.29 -3.46
C ASP A 522 -18.47 -12.49 -3.41
N LYS A 523 -18.30 -13.40 -4.37
CA LYS A 523 -19.13 -14.61 -4.48
C LYS A 523 -18.42 -15.73 -5.20
N VAL A 524 -18.82 -16.96 -4.86
CA VAL A 524 -18.45 -18.18 -5.58
C VAL A 524 -19.72 -18.88 -6.05
N SER A 525 -19.85 -19.06 -7.37
CA SER A 525 -20.91 -19.85 -7.98
C SER A 525 -20.45 -21.30 -8.09
N HIS A 526 -21.20 -22.23 -7.49
CA HIS A 526 -20.94 -23.66 -7.59
C HIS A 526 -21.99 -24.30 -8.48
N GLU A 527 -21.56 -25.11 -9.45
CA GLU A 527 -22.44 -26.04 -10.14
C GLU A 527 -22.87 -27.16 -9.18
N ASP A 528 -24.16 -27.48 -9.17
CA ASP A 528 -24.71 -28.52 -8.28
C ASP A 528 -24.64 -29.94 -8.88
N GLY A 529 -24.06 -30.09 -10.08
CA GLY A 529 -23.96 -31.36 -10.80
C GLY A 529 -25.29 -31.89 -11.34
N ALA A 530 -26.41 -31.19 -11.13
CA ALA A 530 -27.74 -31.51 -11.63
C ALA A 530 -28.23 -30.54 -12.73
N GLY A 531 -27.33 -29.68 -13.23
CA GLY A 531 -27.62 -28.65 -14.22
C GLY A 531 -28.04 -27.29 -13.64
N GLY A 532 -27.98 -27.13 -12.31
CA GLY A 532 -28.21 -25.87 -11.61
C GLY A 532 -26.92 -25.28 -11.02
N SER A 533 -27.04 -24.10 -10.42
CA SER A 533 -25.96 -23.45 -9.68
C SER A 533 -26.48 -22.73 -8.44
N TYR A 534 -25.60 -22.53 -7.46
CA TYR A 534 -25.89 -21.70 -6.29
C TYR A 534 -24.70 -20.82 -5.92
N LEU A 535 -24.97 -19.75 -5.18
CA LEU A 535 -23.97 -18.78 -4.77
C LEU A 535 -23.61 -18.96 -3.29
N ALA A 536 -22.31 -18.96 -3.02
CA ALA A 536 -21.76 -18.62 -1.71
C ALA A 536 -21.40 -17.13 -1.75
N LEU A 537 -22.09 -16.31 -0.93
CA LEU A 537 -21.90 -14.85 -0.86
C LEU A 537 -21.01 -14.50 0.33
N TYR A 538 -19.92 -13.76 0.10
CA TYR A 538 -18.92 -13.45 1.10
C TYR A 538 -19.07 -12.01 1.61
N THR A 539 -18.87 -11.84 2.92
CA THR A 539 -18.73 -10.53 3.57
C THR A 539 -17.62 -10.58 4.60
N TYR A 540 -17.00 -9.42 4.85
CA TYR A 540 -15.83 -9.28 5.69
C TYR A 540 -16.03 -8.16 6.71
N GLY A 541 -15.38 -8.26 7.85
CA GLY A 541 -15.48 -7.27 8.92
C GLY A 541 -14.17 -7.02 9.64
N GLY A 542 -13.97 -5.78 10.07
CA GLY A 542 -12.92 -5.40 11.01
C GLY A 542 -11.49 -5.63 10.52
N LEU A 543 -11.17 -5.28 9.27
CA LEU A 543 -9.77 -5.28 8.81
C LEU A 543 -8.96 -4.26 9.60
N ARG A 544 -7.86 -4.72 10.20
CA ARG A 544 -6.92 -3.89 10.96
C ARG A 544 -5.50 -4.20 10.51
N ALA A 545 -4.59 -3.24 10.68
CA ALA A 545 -3.16 -3.46 10.51
C ALA A 545 -2.44 -3.03 11.79
N HIS A 546 -1.46 -3.82 12.20
CA HIS A 546 -0.51 -3.41 13.21
C HIS A 546 0.67 -2.74 12.53
N ARG A 547 1.14 -1.64 13.09
CA ARG A 547 2.10 -0.79 12.44
C ARG A 547 3.44 -1.45 12.14
N ILE A 548 3.89 -2.31 13.06
CA ILE A 548 5.13 -3.08 12.89
C ILE A 548 4.90 -4.43 12.16
N TYR A 549 3.74 -5.06 12.33
CA TYR A 549 3.51 -6.43 11.85
C TYR A 549 2.75 -6.50 10.51
N GLY A 550 2.27 -5.36 10.02
CA GLY A 550 1.42 -5.28 8.84
C GLY A 550 -0.02 -5.72 9.13
N SER A 551 -0.67 -6.29 8.12
CA SER A 551 -2.07 -6.71 8.21
C SER A 551 -2.31 -7.71 9.35
N LEU A 552 -3.34 -7.44 10.16
CA LEU A 552 -3.85 -8.37 11.18
C LEU A 552 -4.96 -9.28 10.62
N GLY A 553 -5.24 -9.20 9.32
CA GLY A 553 -6.35 -9.90 8.67
C GLY A 553 -7.71 -9.31 9.05
N PHE A 554 -8.79 -9.94 8.58
CA PHE A 554 -10.15 -9.58 8.97
C PHE A 554 -10.49 -10.15 10.35
N GLU A 555 -11.16 -9.37 11.19
CA GLU A 555 -11.76 -9.86 12.44
C GLU A 555 -12.81 -10.94 12.15
N ARG A 556 -13.58 -10.78 11.06
CA ARG A 556 -14.66 -11.71 10.71
C ARG A 556 -14.79 -11.91 9.21
N THR A 557 -15.10 -13.15 8.83
CA THR A 557 -15.55 -13.52 7.48
C THR A 557 -16.86 -14.26 7.60
N SER A 558 -17.85 -13.92 6.78
CA SER A 558 -19.13 -14.63 6.70
C SER A 558 -19.44 -15.09 5.28
N VAL A 559 -20.00 -16.28 5.15
CA VAL A 559 -20.43 -16.89 3.89
C VAL A 559 -21.91 -17.24 3.99
N THR A 560 -22.71 -16.76 3.04
CA THR A 560 -24.14 -17.06 2.95
C THR A 560 -24.42 -17.98 1.77
N ASP A 561 -25.05 -19.14 2.02
CA ASP A 561 -25.57 -20.00 0.95
C ASP A 561 -26.87 -19.40 0.40
N SER A 562 -26.90 -19.04 -0.88
CA SER A 562 -28.04 -18.36 -1.50
C SER A 562 -29.31 -19.20 -1.63
N ARG A 563 -29.24 -20.53 -1.46
CA ARG A 563 -30.42 -21.42 -1.54
C ARG A 563 -31.18 -21.45 -0.23
N THR A 564 -30.45 -21.46 0.88
CA THR A 564 -30.98 -21.69 2.23
C THR A 564 -30.95 -20.43 3.08
N ASN A 565 -30.18 -19.41 2.66
CA ASN A 565 -29.81 -18.24 3.45
C ASN A 565 -29.12 -18.59 4.78
N ILE A 566 -28.56 -19.80 4.89
CA ILE A 566 -27.72 -20.22 6.02
C ILE A 566 -26.42 -19.41 5.95
N VAL A 567 -26.00 -18.89 7.10
CA VAL A 567 -24.81 -18.05 7.22
C VAL A 567 -23.79 -18.77 8.10
N SER A 568 -22.60 -19.01 7.56
CA SER A 568 -21.43 -19.46 8.31
C SER A 568 -20.50 -18.27 8.54
N THR A 569 -20.14 -18.01 9.78
CA THR A 569 -19.33 -16.87 10.18
C THR A 569 -18.17 -17.33 11.04
N THR A 570 -16.95 -16.98 10.66
CA THR A 570 -15.73 -17.20 11.44
C THR A 570 -15.17 -15.88 11.94
N VAL A 571 -14.88 -15.81 13.23
CA VAL A 571 -14.20 -14.71 13.91
C VAL A 571 -12.76 -15.13 14.18
N TYR A 572 -11.82 -14.24 13.88
CA TYR A 572 -10.39 -14.46 13.99
C TYR A 572 -9.79 -13.55 15.06
N SER A 573 -8.75 -14.04 15.74
CA SER A 573 -7.94 -13.18 16.60
C SER A 573 -7.09 -12.25 15.74
N GLN A 574 -7.06 -10.98 16.14
CA GLN A 574 -6.15 -9.96 15.60
C GLN A 574 -5.05 -9.59 16.60
N THR A 575 -4.95 -10.32 17.70
CA THR A 575 -3.92 -10.11 18.73
C THR A 575 -2.70 -10.96 18.42
N TYR A 576 -1.52 -10.35 18.38
CA TYR A 576 -0.25 -11.08 18.29
C TYR A 576 0.01 -11.91 19.56
N PRO A 577 0.49 -13.16 19.48
CA PRO A 577 0.92 -13.91 18.29
C PRO A 577 -0.16 -14.77 17.62
N PHE A 578 -1.44 -14.54 17.94
CA PHE A 578 -2.60 -15.34 17.49
C PHE A 578 -3.27 -14.79 16.22
N VAL A 579 -2.62 -13.90 15.49
CA VAL A 579 -3.18 -13.22 14.30
C VAL A 579 -3.68 -14.23 13.29
N GLY A 580 -4.92 -14.08 12.83
CA GLY A 580 -5.56 -14.94 11.82
C GLY A 580 -6.05 -16.29 12.35
N MET A 581 -5.94 -16.56 13.67
CA MET A 581 -6.44 -17.81 14.24
C MET A 581 -7.94 -17.74 14.54
N PRO A 582 -8.75 -18.75 14.15
CA PRO A 582 -10.19 -18.74 14.36
C PRO A 582 -10.53 -18.93 15.85
N VAL A 583 -11.09 -17.89 16.48
CA VAL A 583 -11.53 -17.94 17.90
C VAL A 583 -12.96 -18.42 18.05
N GLN A 584 -13.80 -18.16 17.05
CA GLN A 584 -15.18 -18.63 17.02
C GLN A 584 -15.59 -18.90 15.57
N SER A 585 -16.34 -19.97 15.34
CA SER A 585 -17.07 -20.20 14.09
C SER A 585 -18.50 -20.58 14.40
N THR A 586 -19.47 -19.99 13.71
CA THR A 586 -20.89 -20.24 13.91
C THR A 586 -21.57 -20.46 12.56
N THR A 587 -22.49 -21.41 12.50
CA THR A 587 -23.42 -21.57 11.38
C THR A 587 -24.81 -21.32 11.90
N LYS A 588 -25.56 -20.42 11.27
CA LYS A 588 -26.92 -20.03 11.68
C LYS A 588 -27.92 -20.29 10.56
N SER A 589 -29.14 -20.64 10.95
CA SER A 589 -30.26 -20.80 10.03
C SER A 589 -30.65 -19.48 9.34
N ALA A 590 -31.54 -19.58 8.35
CA ALA A 590 -31.86 -18.54 7.38
C ALA A 590 -31.89 -17.11 7.96
N GLY A 591 -31.05 -16.23 7.39
CA GLY A 591 -31.02 -14.79 7.68
C GLY A 591 -29.98 -14.36 8.73
N GLY A 592 -29.41 -15.28 9.51
CA GLY A 592 -28.25 -15.04 10.41
C GLY A 592 -28.43 -13.98 11.53
N GLY A 593 -29.58 -13.30 11.57
CA GLY A 593 -29.90 -12.19 12.46
C GLY A 593 -30.58 -12.60 13.76
N ALA A 594 -31.13 -11.62 14.47
CA ALA A 594 -31.87 -11.85 15.71
C ALA A 594 -33.11 -12.72 15.42
N GLY A 595 -33.08 -13.99 15.86
CA GLY A 595 -34.12 -14.98 15.61
C GLY A 595 -33.66 -16.22 14.82
N SER A 596 -32.46 -16.20 14.22
CA SER A 596 -31.88 -17.40 13.61
C SER A 596 -31.41 -18.39 14.67
N VAL A 597 -31.56 -19.68 14.39
CA VAL A 597 -31.07 -20.78 15.23
C VAL A 597 -29.61 -21.06 14.88
N THR A 598 -28.72 -21.08 15.88
CA THR A 598 -27.34 -21.56 15.70
C THR A 598 -27.37 -23.07 15.48
N LEU A 599 -26.93 -23.53 14.31
CA LEU A 599 -26.89 -24.94 13.92
C LEU A 599 -25.55 -25.59 14.28
N SER A 600 -24.47 -24.82 14.21
CA SER A 600 -23.17 -25.26 14.70
C SER A 600 -22.42 -24.09 15.31
N GLU A 601 -21.63 -24.38 16.33
CA GLU A 601 -20.73 -23.41 16.96
C GLU A 601 -19.44 -24.12 17.35
N SER A 602 -18.31 -23.49 17.08
CA SER A 602 -17.02 -23.88 17.62
C SER A 602 -16.33 -22.68 18.24
N ASN A 603 -15.76 -22.85 19.43
CA ASN A 603 -14.97 -21.82 20.11
C ASN A 603 -13.58 -22.37 20.44
N THR A 604 -12.54 -21.61 20.13
CA THR A 604 -11.15 -22.00 20.38
C THR A 604 -10.41 -20.92 21.15
N THR A 605 -9.76 -21.32 22.24
CA THR A 605 -8.80 -20.50 22.97
C THR A 605 -7.39 -20.97 22.65
N TYR A 606 -6.47 -20.02 22.56
CA TYR A 606 -5.08 -20.27 22.19
C TYR A 606 -4.13 -19.88 23.31
N ASP A 607 -2.98 -20.53 23.34
CA ASP A 607 -1.83 -20.19 24.17
C ASP A 607 -0.54 -20.40 23.38
N VAL A 608 0.58 -19.95 23.93
CA VAL A 608 1.88 -19.95 23.27
C VAL A 608 2.94 -20.61 24.14
N LYS A 609 3.69 -21.55 23.55
CA LYS A 609 4.91 -22.08 24.15
C LYS A 609 6.12 -21.39 23.54
N TYR A 610 6.99 -20.87 24.40
CA TYR A 610 8.27 -20.28 24.01
C TYR A 610 9.39 -21.30 24.17
N PHE A 611 10.30 -21.30 23.21
CA PHE A 611 11.52 -22.12 23.20
C PHE A 611 12.73 -21.22 23.03
N ASN A 612 13.93 -21.77 23.27
CA ASN A 612 15.20 -21.09 22.99
C ASN A 612 15.28 -19.67 23.60
N SER A 613 14.87 -19.54 24.87
CA SER A 613 14.81 -18.26 25.59
C SER A 613 13.92 -17.21 24.89
N GLY A 614 12.83 -17.64 24.28
CA GLY A 614 11.85 -16.75 23.63
C GLY A 614 12.09 -16.49 22.14
N LYS A 615 13.20 -16.99 21.56
CA LYS A 615 13.53 -16.76 20.14
C LYS A 615 12.59 -17.46 19.16
N THR A 616 12.01 -18.58 19.58
CA THR A 616 11.05 -19.34 18.78
C THR A 616 9.82 -19.62 19.61
N ARG A 617 8.66 -19.63 18.96
CA ARG A 617 7.37 -19.85 19.61
C ARG A 617 6.52 -20.82 18.81
N MET A 618 5.65 -21.53 19.51
CA MET A 618 4.59 -22.36 18.93
C MET A 618 3.29 -21.94 19.56
N VAL A 619 2.32 -21.59 18.73
CA VAL A 619 0.95 -21.32 19.18
C VAL A 619 0.14 -22.61 19.06
N PHE A 620 -0.72 -22.87 20.04
CA PHE A 620 -1.57 -24.06 20.07
C PHE A 620 -2.92 -23.76 20.70
N ALA A 621 -3.94 -24.57 20.36
CA ALA A 621 -5.25 -24.48 20.99
C ALA A 621 -5.19 -25.10 22.40
N THR A 622 -5.56 -24.34 23.42
CA THR A 622 -5.71 -24.83 24.80
C THR A 622 -7.03 -25.52 24.99
N THR A 623 -8.09 -24.96 24.42
CA THR A 623 -9.43 -25.53 24.44
C THR A 623 -10.07 -25.27 23.09
N SER A 624 -10.67 -26.31 22.50
CA SER A 624 -11.53 -26.18 21.34
C SER A 624 -12.82 -26.92 21.61
N SER A 625 -13.93 -26.17 21.68
CA SER A 625 -15.27 -26.73 21.85
C SER A 625 -16.02 -26.67 20.53
N SER A 626 -16.87 -27.65 20.31
CA SER A 626 -17.80 -27.71 19.18
C SER A 626 -19.17 -28.17 19.67
N THR A 627 -20.22 -27.57 19.15
CA THR A 627 -21.61 -27.94 19.41
C THR A 627 -22.36 -27.93 18.09
N SER A 628 -23.11 -29.00 17.83
CA SER A 628 -24.05 -29.10 16.71
C SER A 628 -25.47 -29.16 17.26
N ARG A 629 -26.41 -28.54 16.53
CA ARG A 629 -27.82 -28.43 16.91
C ARG A 629 -28.72 -28.74 15.73
N ASP A 630 -29.92 -29.21 16.00
CA ASP A 630 -30.98 -29.36 15.01
C ASP A 630 -31.62 -27.98 14.70
N LEU A 631 -32.52 -27.93 13.71
CA LEU A 631 -33.22 -26.71 13.28
C LEU A 631 -34.09 -26.10 14.38
N ASP A 632 -34.50 -26.87 15.39
CA ASP A 632 -35.23 -26.41 16.56
C ASP A 632 -34.32 -25.91 17.70
N GLY A 633 -33.00 -26.00 17.52
CA GLY A 633 -31.97 -25.57 18.48
C GLY A 633 -31.56 -26.63 19.51
N SER A 634 -32.16 -27.82 19.49
CA SER A 634 -31.76 -28.95 20.33
C SER A 634 -30.33 -29.40 20.02
N VAL A 635 -29.52 -29.69 21.04
CA VAL A 635 -28.13 -30.15 20.86
C VAL A 635 -28.13 -31.58 20.36
N THR A 636 -27.41 -31.84 19.27
CA THR A 636 -27.26 -33.17 18.68
C THR A 636 -25.88 -33.77 18.94
N ALA A 637 -24.86 -32.92 19.08
CA ALA A 637 -23.51 -33.34 19.45
C ALA A 637 -22.76 -32.20 20.12
N GLN A 638 -21.91 -32.53 21.09
CA GLN A 638 -20.98 -31.58 21.67
C GLN A 638 -19.63 -32.27 21.88
N SER A 639 -18.54 -31.53 21.73
CA SER A 639 -17.23 -31.98 22.20
C SER A 639 -16.38 -30.81 22.65
N THR A 640 -15.51 -31.05 23.62
CA THR A 640 -14.48 -30.12 24.09
C THR A 640 -13.15 -30.85 24.12
N THR A 641 -12.19 -30.35 23.35
CA THR A 641 -10.81 -30.82 23.35
C THR A 641 -9.96 -29.87 24.18
N THR A 642 -9.21 -30.39 25.14
CA THR A 642 -8.34 -29.61 26.03
C THR A 642 -6.91 -30.14 25.98
N THR A 643 -5.94 -29.27 25.74
CA THR A 643 -4.50 -29.60 25.61
C THR A 643 -3.71 -29.26 26.89
N GLN A 644 -4.37 -28.67 27.89
CA GLN A 644 -3.80 -28.30 29.18
C GLN A 644 -4.64 -28.84 30.34
N ARG A 645 -4.00 -29.09 31.48
CA ARG A 645 -4.67 -29.31 32.77
C ARG A 645 -3.82 -28.72 33.89
N GLU A 646 -4.44 -28.35 35.00
CA GLU A 646 -3.73 -27.80 36.15
C GLU A 646 -2.61 -28.73 36.63
N GLY A 647 -1.42 -28.17 36.86
CA GLY A 647 -0.23 -28.90 37.29
C GLY A 647 0.44 -29.79 36.23
N PHE A 648 0.12 -29.62 34.94
CA PHE A 648 0.72 -30.39 33.85
C PHE A 648 1.18 -29.48 32.70
N GLU A 649 2.37 -29.74 32.18
CA GLU A 649 2.88 -29.08 30.97
C GLU A 649 2.17 -29.61 29.73
N ALA A 650 1.68 -28.71 28.87
CA ALA A 650 0.99 -29.07 27.63
C ALA A 650 1.91 -29.76 26.61
N PHE A 651 3.16 -29.29 26.53
CA PHE A 651 4.17 -29.73 25.58
C PHE A 651 5.52 -29.89 26.28
N ASP A 652 6.40 -30.74 25.75
CA ASP A 652 7.78 -30.82 26.21
C ASP A 652 8.65 -29.66 25.66
N ALA A 653 9.96 -29.71 25.93
CA ALA A 653 10.92 -28.70 25.47
C ALA A 653 11.17 -28.72 23.94
N TYR A 654 10.62 -29.70 23.22
CA TYR A 654 10.77 -29.88 21.77
C TYR A 654 9.46 -29.63 21.01
N GLY A 655 8.37 -29.30 21.72
CA GLY A 655 7.06 -29.04 21.14
C GLY A 655 6.20 -30.29 20.94
N ASN A 656 6.55 -31.41 21.56
CA ASN A 656 5.72 -32.62 21.52
C ASN A 656 4.57 -32.53 22.53
N SER A 657 3.34 -32.84 22.11
CA SER A 657 2.13 -32.72 22.95
C SER A 657 2.08 -33.77 24.05
N LEU A 658 2.14 -33.38 25.31
CA LEU A 658 2.16 -34.29 26.47
C LEU A 658 0.77 -34.69 26.96
N TYR A 659 -0.25 -33.87 26.69
CA TYR A 659 -1.60 -34.09 27.17
C TYR A 659 -2.65 -33.73 26.14
N LEU A 660 -3.72 -34.52 26.07
CA LEU A 660 -4.93 -34.22 25.33
C LEU A 660 -6.13 -34.86 26.02
N LYS A 661 -7.19 -34.10 26.25
CA LYS A 661 -8.49 -34.60 26.70
C LYS A 661 -9.55 -34.26 25.67
N VAL A 662 -10.41 -35.21 25.34
CA VAL A 662 -11.63 -34.98 24.54
C VAL A 662 -12.82 -35.37 25.40
N ASP A 663 -13.71 -34.43 25.69
CA ASP A 663 -14.95 -34.61 26.46
C ASP A 663 -16.14 -34.40 25.54
N THR A 664 -17.12 -35.30 25.52
CA THR A 664 -18.30 -35.20 24.64
C THR A 664 -19.50 -34.52 25.28
N GLY A 665 -19.37 -33.99 26.51
CA GLY A 665 -20.45 -33.29 27.23
C GLY A 665 -21.54 -34.20 27.81
N GLU A 666 -21.66 -35.45 27.33
CA GLU A 666 -22.63 -36.46 27.78
C GLU A 666 -22.06 -37.41 28.83
N GLY A 667 -20.99 -37.01 29.54
CA GLY A 667 -20.35 -37.80 30.58
C GLY A 667 -19.29 -38.80 30.09
N TYR A 668 -18.97 -38.80 28.79
CA TYR A 668 -17.86 -39.57 28.22
C TYR A 668 -16.67 -38.67 27.91
N SER A 669 -15.48 -39.09 28.32
CA SER A 669 -14.23 -38.42 27.93
C SER A 669 -13.10 -39.40 27.69
N LYS A 670 -12.14 -39.00 26.85
CA LYS A 670 -10.90 -39.73 26.59
C LYS A 670 -9.73 -38.82 26.94
N GLU A 671 -8.87 -39.29 27.84
CA GLU A 671 -7.61 -38.62 28.16
C GLU A 671 -6.44 -39.40 27.56
N THR A 672 -5.48 -38.67 26.99
CA THR A 672 -4.24 -39.20 26.41
C THR A 672 -3.07 -38.47 27.06
N VAL A 673 -2.15 -39.23 27.67
CA VAL A 673 -0.91 -38.73 28.26
C VAL A 673 0.23 -39.35 27.48
N ASN A 674 1.07 -38.52 26.87
CA ASN A 674 2.18 -38.96 26.03
C ASN A 674 3.51 -38.77 26.77
N THR A 675 4.44 -39.68 26.51
CA THR A 675 5.84 -39.58 26.94
C THR A 675 6.72 -39.77 25.72
N TYR A 676 7.65 -38.85 25.49
CA TYR A 676 8.56 -38.88 24.36
C TYR A 676 9.99 -39.14 24.83
N THR A 677 10.71 -39.98 24.10
CA THR A 677 12.16 -40.16 24.26
C THR A 677 12.85 -39.48 23.09
N ASN A 678 13.51 -38.36 23.35
CA ASN A 678 14.21 -37.60 22.31
C ASN A 678 15.66 -38.10 22.20
N THR A 679 16.00 -38.74 21.07
CA THR A 679 17.38 -39.11 20.75
C THR A 679 18.06 -37.96 20.03
N VAL A 680 19.04 -37.34 20.68
CA VAL A 680 19.91 -36.35 20.02
C VAL A 680 20.97 -37.13 19.25
N ASP A 681 20.73 -37.38 17.96
CA ASP A 681 21.79 -37.89 17.10
C ASP A 681 22.76 -36.73 16.79
N ALA A 682 24.05 -36.93 17.03
CA ALA A 682 25.09 -35.94 16.77
C ALA A 682 25.40 -35.78 15.27
N SER A 683 24.67 -36.50 14.40
CA SER A 683 24.81 -36.48 12.95
C SER A 683 23.75 -35.57 12.34
N PRO A 684 24.09 -34.42 11.73
CA PRO A 684 23.11 -33.55 11.10
C PRO A 684 22.61 -34.21 9.80
N GLY A 685 21.34 -34.64 9.82
CA GLY A 685 20.59 -35.00 8.62
C GLY A 685 20.44 -36.49 8.42
N PHE A 686 19.22 -36.97 8.71
CA PHE A 686 18.44 -38.05 8.10
C PHE A 686 17.69 -38.81 9.19
N LEU A 687 16.36 -38.70 9.18
CA LEU A 687 15.48 -39.65 9.85
C LEU A 687 15.76 -41.03 9.25
N THR A 688 16.46 -41.88 9.99
CA THR A 688 16.51 -43.30 9.70
C THR A 688 15.17 -43.91 10.14
N PRO A 689 14.47 -44.67 9.28
CA PRO A 689 13.30 -45.43 9.72
C PRO A 689 13.80 -46.54 10.66
N CYS A 690 13.20 -46.66 11.84
CA CYS A 690 13.37 -47.86 12.66
C CYS A 690 12.92 -49.10 11.88
N ALA A 691 13.74 -50.16 11.95
CA ALA A 691 13.48 -51.48 11.39
C ALA A 691 12.42 -52.26 12.17
#